data_AF-A0A7L0VMR7-F1
#
_entry.id   AF-A0A7L0VMR7-F1
#
_cell.length_a   1.000
_cell.length_b   1.000
_cell.length_c   1.000
_cell.angle_alpha   90.00
_cell.angle_beta   90.00
_cell.angle_gamma   90.00
#
_symmetry.space_group_name_H-M   'P 1'
#
loop_
_entity.id
_entity.type
_entity.pdbx_description
1 polymer ?
#
loop_
_entity_poly.entity_id
_entity_poly.type
_entity_poly.pdbx_seq_one_letter_code
_entity_poly.pdbx_strand_id
1 'polypeptide(L)'
;LRPLPAIKGGNRKFLVETKVTPGSSSRLLSRVLTTTSEPTTSSLTTTRASTTARATTVWAARRGSVSSATRLFDLSCDEAVCSADSFCINDYDRGGSRCHCNLGKGGETCEEDINIQYPQFSGYSYITFEPLKKSYQTFQITLEFRAESEDGLLLYCGENEHGRGDFMSLAIIRRSLQFRFNCGTGVGVITSENKIKLGNWHRVTLFRDGVNGWLRMDNNAPVTGKSQGQYSKITFQTPFYVGGAPSVYWLVRATGTNRGFQGCVQSLSINGKIIDMRPWPSGKALSGADVGECSSGICDEAACINSGTCTASKADSYICLCPLGFKGHHCEEALSLAIPQFNESLRSFASTPWPLEPQNYLSFMEFELTFRPDLETGVLLYSYDTDSKDFLSINMVAGYVEFRFDCGSGTAAIRSEEPVSLGQWHELRASRTAKNGILQVDKQKPVEGMAEGAFTQIKCSSEIFIGGVPNYDDVKKNSGILRPFSGSIQKIILNDRTIDVKQDFTFGINLANAAHPCVTSPCANGGTCVPKKDSYECDCPLGFDGQHCQKECGSYCLNTITEAIEIPQFIGRSYLTYDNPDILKRVSGTRTNVFMRFKTTMKEGLLMWRGNSPMRPNSDFISLGLQEGALIFSYNLGSGIASITVNGSFSDGRWHRVKAVRDGQSGKVTVDDYGARTGKSPGKMRQLNINGDLYVGGMKEIALHTNRQYLRGLVGCISHLTLSTDYHISLVEDAANGKNINTCGTK
;
A
#
# COMPACT_ATOMS: atom_id res chain seq x y z
N LEU A 1 17.95 3.61 -48.12
CA LEU A 1 19.33 4.03 -47.76
C LEU A 1 19.95 2.92 -46.93
N ARG A 2 21.22 2.59 -47.23
CA ARG A 2 21.98 1.42 -46.74
C ARG A 2 22.10 1.35 -45.20
N PRO A 3 22.16 0.14 -44.60
CA PRO A 3 22.50 -0.07 -43.19
C PRO A 3 23.98 -0.49 -43.00
N LEU A 4 24.50 -0.33 -41.75
CA LEU A 4 25.58 -1.07 -41.04
C LEU A 4 26.49 -0.12 -40.21
N PRO A 5 27.27 -0.59 -39.18
CA PRO A 5 27.33 -1.93 -38.56
C PRO A 5 27.37 -1.97 -37.01
N ALA A 6 27.32 -3.21 -36.50
CA ALA A 6 27.47 -3.66 -35.12
C ALA A 6 28.86 -3.49 -34.51
N ILE A 7 28.93 -3.44 -33.17
CA ILE A 7 30.16 -3.60 -32.37
C ILE A 7 29.95 -4.72 -31.34
N LYS A 8 30.91 -5.65 -31.31
CA LYS A 8 31.09 -6.75 -30.34
C LYS A 8 31.94 -6.29 -29.15
N GLY A 9 31.70 -6.91 -27.99
CA GLY A 9 32.66 -7.04 -26.87
C GLY A 9 31.97 -6.82 -25.52
N GLY A 10 32.11 -7.63 -24.48
CA GLY A 10 32.88 -8.84 -24.24
C GLY A 10 32.52 -9.36 -22.84
N ASN A 11 32.53 -10.69 -22.67
CA ASN A 11 32.29 -11.38 -21.40
C ASN A 11 33.42 -11.13 -20.39
N ARG A 12 33.09 -10.76 -19.16
CA ARG A 12 33.86 -11.11 -17.95
C ARG A 12 32.92 -11.52 -16.83
N LYS A 13 32.89 -12.82 -16.54
CA LYS A 13 32.33 -13.41 -15.32
C LYS A 13 33.33 -13.21 -14.18
N PHE A 14 32.90 -12.66 -13.06
CA PHE A 14 33.57 -12.83 -11.77
C PHE A 14 32.71 -13.77 -10.92
N LEU A 15 33.26 -14.95 -10.62
CA LEU A 15 32.82 -15.80 -9.52
C LEU A 15 33.24 -15.14 -8.21
N VAL A 16 32.32 -15.07 -7.24
CA VAL A 16 32.66 -14.93 -5.83
C VAL A 16 31.93 -16.04 -5.09
N GLU A 17 32.68 -17.07 -4.70
CA GLU A 17 32.29 -18.07 -3.70
C GLU A 17 32.23 -17.40 -2.33
N THR A 18 31.12 -17.57 -1.61
CA THR A 18 31.07 -17.31 -0.16
C THR A 18 30.79 -18.63 0.54
N LYS A 19 31.86 -19.17 1.13
CA LYS A 19 31.88 -20.38 1.94
C LYS A 19 31.67 -19.96 3.39
N VAL A 20 30.51 -20.26 3.96
CA VAL A 20 30.20 -20.08 5.38
C VAL A 20 30.37 -21.43 6.08
N THR A 21 31.17 -21.45 7.14
CA THR A 21 31.28 -22.59 8.08
C THR A 21 31.09 -22.06 9.50
N PRO A 22 30.35 -22.76 10.37
CA PRO A 22 29.95 -22.28 11.70
C PRO A 22 30.87 -22.80 12.82
N GLY A 23 30.95 -22.08 13.94
CA GLY A 23 31.67 -22.54 15.14
C GLY A 23 31.45 -21.71 16.41
N SER A 24 30.62 -22.26 17.31
CA SER A 24 30.87 -22.46 18.74
C SER A 24 31.13 -21.27 19.72
N SER A 25 30.12 -21.06 20.58
CA SER A 25 30.11 -20.72 22.02
C SER A 25 31.38 -20.26 22.77
N SER A 26 31.27 -19.20 23.58
CA SER A 26 31.33 -19.31 25.07
C SER A 26 31.13 -17.98 25.84
N ARG A 27 30.48 -18.17 26.99
CA ARG A 27 30.17 -17.38 28.20
C ARG A 27 31.08 -16.21 28.69
N LEU A 28 30.39 -15.22 29.29
CA LEU A 28 30.55 -14.62 30.64
C LEU A 28 31.44 -13.38 30.93
N LEU A 29 30.89 -12.55 31.84
CA LEU A 29 31.43 -11.44 32.69
C LEU A 29 31.35 -10.02 32.08
N SER A 30 30.37 -9.17 32.44
CA SER A 30 30.14 -8.49 33.74
C SER A 30 31.34 -7.65 34.21
N ARG A 31 31.30 -6.33 33.98
CA ARG A 31 31.91 -5.37 34.91
C ARG A 31 31.20 -4.02 34.88
N VAL A 32 30.51 -3.77 36.00
CA VAL A 32 30.00 -2.48 36.47
C VAL A 32 31.19 -1.60 36.84
N LEU A 33 31.13 -0.31 36.50
CA LEU A 33 31.80 0.77 37.23
C LEU A 33 30.96 2.05 37.10
N THR A 34 30.25 2.33 38.18
CA THR A 34 29.69 3.62 38.58
C THR A 34 30.80 4.59 38.96
N THR A 35 30.73 5.86 38.53
CA THR A 35 31.10 7.01 39.36
C THR A 35 30.41 8.29 38.89
N THR A 36 29.72 8.89 39.85
CA THR A 36 29.09 10.21 39.92
C THR A 36 30.08 11.39 39.91
N SER A 37 29.72 12.52 39.29
CA SER A 37 29.83 13.88 39.88
C SER A 37 29.46 14.98 38.86
N GLU A 38 28.44 15.80 39.19
CA GLU A 38 28.24 17.17 38.68
C GLU A 38 29.16 18.18 39.43
N PRO A 39 29.03 19.52 39.27
CA PRO A 39 29.40 20.31 38.10
C PRO A 39 30.38 21.46 38.49
N THR A 40 31.10 22.07 37.55
CA THR A 40 31.57 23.47 37.73
C THR A 40 31.87 24.18 36.42
N THR A 41 31.40 25.42 36.41
CA THR A 41 31.64 26.57 35.53
C THR A 41 33.04 26.73 34.95
N SER A 42 33.14 27.10 33.66
CA SER A 42 33.51 28.46 33.19
C SER A 42 34.13 28.45 31.79
N SER A 43 33.53 29.25 30.89
CA SER A 43 34.13 30.06 29.81
C SER A 43 35.57 29.76 29.32
N LEU A 44 35.73 29.51 28.01
CA LEU A 44 36.22 30.49 27.02
C LEU A 44 36.58 29.80 25.69
N THR A 45 36.27 30.54 24.63
CA THR A 45 36.38 30.28 23.21
C THR A 45 37.82 30.10 22.72
N THR A 46 38.03 29.18 21.76
CA THR A 46 39.05 29.38 20.72
C THR A 46 38.65 28.63 19.44
N THR A 47 38.30 29.40 18.41
CA THR A 47 38.05 28.94 17.04
C THR A 47 39.38 28.76 16.29
N ARG A 48 39.48 27.70 15.49
CA ARG A 48 40.52 27.51 14.48
C ARG A 48 39.84 27.28 13.13
N ALA A 49 40.09 28.18 12.19
CA ALA A 49 39.50 28.20 10.85
C ALA A 49 40.18 27.20 9.90
N SER A 50 39.40 26.64 8.98
CA SER A 50 39.87 25.97 7.77
C SER A 50 39.53 26.77 6.52
N THR A 51 40.51 26.84 5.65
CA THR A 51 40.69 27.60 4.41
C THR A 51 39.83 27.12 3.24
N THR A 52 39.34 28.05 2.41
CA THR A 52 39.17 27.84 0.96
C THR A 52 39.48 29.11 0.17
N ALA A 53 39.99 28.88 -1.04
CA ALA A 53 40.82 29.77 -1.84
C ALA A 53 40.08 30.90 -2.59
N ARG A 54 40.89 31.92 -2.91
CA ARG A 54 40.57 33.15 -3.63
C ARG A 54 40.58 32.93 -5.15
N ALA A 55 39.64 33.54 -5.86
CA ALA A 55 39.84 33.99 -7.24
C ALA A 55 39.58 35.51 -7.29
N THR A 56 40.51 36.22 -7.92
CA THR A 56 40.70 37.67 -7.90
C THR A 56 40.00 38.37 -9.06
N THR A 57 39.32 39.48 -8.77
CA THR A 57 39.22 40.63 -9.68
C THR A 57 39.44 41.92 -8.89
N VAL A 58 40.38 42.72 -9.41
CA VAL A 58 40.81 44.02 -8.90
C VAL A 58 39.72 45.05 -9.21
N TRP A 59 39.36 45.90 -8.25
CA TRP A 59 38.96 47.30 -8.48
C TRP A 59 39.23 48.14 -7.21
N ALA A 60 39.41 49.42 -7.43
CA ALA A 60 40.27 50.34 -6.69
C ALA A 60 39.90 50.65 -5.23
N ALA A 61 40.92 51.05 -4.47
CA ALA A 61 40.86 51.49 -3.08
C ALA A 61 40.02 52.77 -2.90
N ARG A 62 39.06 52.73 -1.97
CA ARG A 62 38.70 53.86 -1.10
C ARG A 62 38.62 53.36 0.34
N ARG A 63 39.39 54.00 1.22
CA ARG A 63 39.34 53.84 2.68
C ARG A 63 38.05 54.45 3.21
N GLY A 64 37.35 53.75 4.11
CA GLY A 64 36.35 54.37 4.97
C GLY A 64 35.33 53.39 5.56
N SER A 65 35.50 53.10 6.85
CA SER A 65 34.51 52.60 7.81
C SER A 65 34.05 51.14 7.72
N VAL A 66 34.29 50.43 8.83
CA VAL A 66 33.62 49.20 9.22
C VAL A 66 32.14 49.53 9.44
N SER A 67 31.26 49.13 8.52
CA SER A 67 29.83 49.06 8.80
C SER A 67 29.49 47.62 9.18
N SER A 68 28.93 47.44 10.37
CA SER A 68 28.07 46.30 10.68
C SER A 68 27.15 46.07 9.48
N ALA A 69 26.98 44.82 9.03
CA ALA A 69 25.97 44.54 8.01
C ALA A 69 24.62 45.07 8.51
N THR A 70 24.13 46.13 7.89
CA THR A 70 22.84 46.76 8.20
C THR A 70 21.76 45.71 7.98
N ARG A 71 20.95 45.42 9.00
CA ARG A 71 19.89 44.39 8.87
C ARG A 71 18.80 44.95 7.96
N LEU A 72 18.10 44.09 7.21
CA LEU A 72 17.08 44.51 6.23
C LEU A 72 16.02 45.46 6.86
N PHE A 73 15.65 45.19 8.12
CA PHE A 73 14.72 46.00 8.89
C PHE A 73 15.22 47.41 9.25
N ASP A 74 16.49 47.76 9.03
CA ASP A 74 17.02 49.10 9.27
C ASP A 74 17.01 49.98 7.98
N LEU A 75 16.67 49.39 6.83
CA LEU A 75 16.70 50.02 5.51
C LEU A 75 15.28 50.42 5.06
N SER A 76 15.16 51.46 4.22
CA SER A 76 13.91 51.75 3.52
C SER A 76 13.73 50.81 2.33
N CYS A 77 12.51 50.73 1.76
CA CYS A 77 12.30 49.93 0.55
C CYS A 77 13.06 50.41 -0.69
N ASP A 78 13.62 51.62 -0.68
CA ASP A 78 14.49 52.09 -1.75
C ASP A 78 15.88 51.41 -1.70
N GLU A 79 16.24 50.86 -0.54
CA GLU A 79 17.55 50.25 -0.25
C GLU A 79 17.45 48.73 0.00
N ALA A 80 16.28 48.23 0.39
CA ALA A 80 16.05 46.80 0.63
C ALA A 80 15.83 46.02 -0.67
N VAL A 81 16.47 44.85 -0.78
CA VAL A 81 16.34 43.95 -1.92
C VAL A 81 15.51 42.73 -1.52
N CYS A 82 14.39 42.55 -2.20
CA CYS A 82 13.55 41.36 -2.08
C CYS A 82 13.70 40.49 -3.34
N SER A 83 13.41 39.19 -3.23
CA SER A 83 13.37 38.26 -4.35
C SER A 83 12.45 38.74 -5.48
N ALA A 84 12.71 38.34 -6.73
CA ALA A 84 12.08 38.88 -7.94
C ALA A 84 10.54 38.78 -7.99
N ASP A 85 9.96 37.82 -7.25
CA ASP A 85 8.51 37.62 -7.16
C ASP A 85 7.88 38.27 -5.91
N SER A 86 8.66 38.98 -5.10
CA SER A 86 8.21 39.64 -3.87
C SER A 86 8.35 41.16 -3.97
N PHE A 87 7.65 41.88 -3.09
CA PHE A 87 7.75 43.34 -3.03
C PHE A 87 8.12 43.81 -1.63
N CYS A 88 8.84 44.92 -1.57
CA CYS A 88 9.18 45.54 -0.31
C CYS A 88 8.02 46.40 0.22
N ILE A 89 7.77 46.33 1.53
CA ILE A 89 6.83 47.20 2.25
C ILE A 89 7.56 47.88 3.40
N ASN A 90 7.36 49.18 3.60
CA ASN A 90 7.86 49.88 4.78
C ASN A 90 7.15 49.36 6.05
N ASP A 91 7.93 48.97 7.05
CA ASP A 91 7.42 48.54 8.36
C ASP A 91 7.39 49.74 9.30
N TYR A 92 6.22 50.36 9.42
CA TYR A 92 6.02 51.54 10.28
C TYR A 92 5.92 51.17 11.77
N ASP A 93 5.66 49.90 12.10
CA ASP A 93 5.54 49.44 13.49
C ASP A 93 6.93 49.17 14.10
N ARG A 94 7.87 48.63 13.32
CA ARG A 94 9.26 48.36 13.76
C ARG A 94 10.27 49.43 13.34
N GLY A 95 9.92 50.25 12.35
CA GLY A 95 10.82 51.22 11.70
C GLY A 95 11.71 50.53 10.69
N GLY A 96 11.61 50.89 9.40
CA GLY A 96 12.40 50.36 8.29
C GLY A 96 11.54 49.68 7.22
N SER A 97 11.97 48.53 6.70
CA SER A 97 11.25 47.81 5.64
C SER A 97 11.30 46.29 5.79
N ARG A 98 10.37 45.60 5.13
CA ARG A 98 10.27 44.14 5.09
C ARG A 98 9.88 43.67 3.70
N CYS A 99 10.33 42.48 3.33
CA CYS A 99 9.83 41.84 2.13
C CYS A 99 8.47 41.19 2.40
N HIS A 100 7.58 41.29 1.41
CA HIS A 100 6.28 40.65 1.38
C HIS A 100 6.38 39.39 0.53
N CYS A 101 6.42 38.25 1.19
CA CYS A 101 6.70 36.99 0.53
C CYS A 101 5.42 36.38 -0.03
N ASN A 102 5.44 36.06 -1.33
CA ASN A 102 4.36 35.28 -1.94
C ASN A 102 4.21 33.92 -1.26
N LEU A 103 3.02 33.35 -1.35
CA LEU A 103 2.71 32.02 -0.83
C LEU A 103 3.72 30.97 -1.30
N GLY A 104 4.35 30.27 -0.34
CA GLY A 104 5.38 29.27 -0.59
C GLY A 104 6.81 29.83 -0.55
N LYS A 105 6.99 31.13 -0.30
CA LYS A 105 8.29 31.77 -0.06
C LYS A 105 8.38 32.32 1.36
N GLY A 106 9.60 32.39 1.89
CA GLY A 106 9.89 33.05 3.15
C GLY A 106 11.36 33.38 3.35
N GLY A 107 11.74 33.60 4.61
CA GLY A 107 13.00 34.26 4.97
C GLY A 107 12.91 35.79 4.89
N GLU A 108 13.94 36.50 5.36
CA GLU A 108 13.94 37.97 5.41
C GLU A 108 13.80 38.61 4.02
N THR A 109 14.38 37.99 2.98
CA THR A 109 14.38 38.46 1.59
C THR A 109 13.45 37.68 0.65
N CYS A 110 12.64 36.76 1.16
CA CYS A 110 11.74 35.89 0.38
C CYS A 110 12.44 34.93 -0.61
N GLU A 111 13.67 34.53 -0.32
CA GLU A 111 14.45 33.60 -1.16
C GLU A 111 14.21 32.13 -0.81
N GLU A 112 13.79 31.83 0.41
CA GLU A 112 13.62 30.46 0.90
C GLU A 112 12.30 29.86 0.41
N ASP A 113 12.34 28.61 -0.08
CA ASP A 113 11.14 27.84 -0.40
C ASP A 113 10.53 27.22 0.87
N ILE A 114 9.26 27.51 1.13
CA ILE A 114 8.50 26.95 2.27
C ILE A 114 7.48 25.95 1.75
N ASN A 115 7.62 24.68 2.17
CA ASN A 115 6.61 23.65 1.92
C ASN A 115 5.50 23.74 2.96
N ILE A 116 4.47 24.53 2.66
CA ILE A 116 3.33 24.77 3.55
C ILE A 116 2.36 23.58 3.46
N GLN A 117 2.22 22.84 4.55
CA GLN A 117 1.20 21.83 4.86
C GLN A 117 0.16 22.37 5.85
N TYR A 118 0.61 23.06 6.91
CA TYR A 118 -0.24 23.68 7.93
C TYR A 118 0.13 25.17 8.05
N PRO A 119 -0.68 26.08 7.48
CA PRO A 119 -0.29 27.48 7.37
C PRO A 119 -0.18 28.18 8.73
N GLN A 120 0.96 28.86 8.91
CA GLN A 120 1.24 29.76 10.02
C GLN A 120 1.00 31.21 9.57
N PHE A 121 0.29 31.96 10.39
CA PHE A 121 -0.02 33.38 10.15
C PHE A 121 0.65 34.24 11.22
N SER A 122 1.20 35.38 10.79
CA SER A 122 2.01 36.29 11.61
C SER A 122 1.32 37.63 11.90
N GLY A 123 0.01 37.74 11.65
CA GLY A 123 -0.78 38.95 11.87
C GLY A 123 -0.90 39.89 10.65
N TYR A 124 -0.02 39.75 9.66
CA TYR A 124 -0.10 40.40 8.34
C TYR A 124 -0.24 39.39 7.20
N SER A 125 -0.15 38.10 7.53
CA SER A 125 -0.26 37.00 6.58
C SER A 125 -1.69 36.77 6.11
N TYR A 126 -1.87 36.24 4.90
CA TYR A 126 -3.16 35.72 4.44
C TYR A 126 -2.99 34.67 3.34
N ILE A 127 -4.01 33.83 3.17
CA ILE A 127 -4.16 32.93 2.02
C ILE A 127 -5.48 33.24 1.32
N THR A 128 -5.51 33.09 0.00
CA THR A 128 -6.72 33.25 -0.81
C THR A 128 -7.13 31.96 -1.50
N PHE A 129 -8.44 31.76 -1.57
CA PHE A 129 -9.09 30.72 -2.37
C PHE A 129 -10.09 31.35 -3.34
N GLU A 130 -10.64 30.54 -4.25
CA GLU A 130 -11.76 30.99 -5.08
C GLU A 130 -12.89 31.55 -4.20
N PRO A 131 -13.63 32.58 -4.66
CA PRO A 131 -14.81 33.08 -3.97
C PRO A 131 -15.77 31.94 -3.64
N LEU A 132 -16.51 32.07 -2.51
CA LEU A 132 -17.46 31.05 -2.06
C LEU A 132 -18.63 30.89 -3.06
N LYS A 133 -18.46 30.00 -4.03
CA LYS A 133 -19.46 29.66 -5.05
C LYS A 133 -20.63 28.90 -4.41
N LYS A 134 -21.84 29.05 -4.99
CA LYS A 134 -23.09 28.37 -4.56
C LYS A 134 -23.45 28.55 -3.08
N SER A 135 -22.93 29.60 -2.43
CA SER A 135 -23.09 29.87 -0.99
C SER A 135 -24.08 31.00 -0.71
N TYR A 136 -24.87 31.42 -1.70
CA TYR A 136 -25.73 32.61 -1.62
C TYR A 136 -26.94 32.44 -0.70
N GLN A 137 -27.41 31.20 -0.46
CA GLN A 137 -28.54 30.90 0.41
C GLN A 137 -28.10 30.18 1.69
N THR A 138 -27.20 29.21 1.60
CA THR A 138 -26.67 28.51 2.76
C THR A 138 -25.19 28.18 2.60
N PHE A 139 -24.46 28.21 3.70
CA PHE A 139 -23.11 27.66 3.78
C PHE A 139 -22.79 27.21 5.20
N GLN A 140 -21.89 26.25 5.31
CA GLN A 140 -21.26 25.83 6.55
C GLN A 140 -19.74 25.86 6.38
N ILE A 141 -19.02 26.47 7.31
CA ILE A 141 -17.56 26.47 7.33
C ILE A 141 -17.10 25.95 8.69
N THR A 142 -16.13 25.04 8.70
CA THR A 142 -15.46 24.59 9.93
C THR A 142 -13.97 24.85 9.81
N LEU A 143 -13.39 25.44 10.87
CA LEU A 143 -11.99 25.81 10.96
C LEU A 143 -11.41 25.27 12.27
N GLU A 144 -10.24 24.65 12.21
CA GLU A 144 -9.43 24.31 13.39
C GLU A 144 -8.19 25.21 13.44
N PHE A 145 -8.04 25.96 14.52
CA PHE A 145 -6.98 26.96 14.66
C PHE A 145 -6.41 27.00 16.08
N ARG A 146 -5.17 27.46 16.19
CA ARG A 146 -4.48 27.76 17.45
C ARG A 146 -4.04 29.21 17.42
N ALA A 147 -4.63 30.05 18.27
CA ALA A 147 -4.36 31.48 18.30
C ALA A 147 -3.24 31.85 19.27
N GLU A 148 -2.41 32.82 18.90
CA GLU A 148 -1.36 33.39 19.75
C GLU A 148 -1.69 34.81 20.24
N SER A 149 -2.68 35.45 19.61
CA SER A 149 -3.12 36.82 19.90
C SER A 149 -4.58 36.87 20.36
N GLU A 150 -4.91 37.89 21.16
CA GLU A 150 -6.28 38.14 21.64
C GLU A 150 -7.24 38.68 20.57
N ASP A 151 -6.70 39.27 19.50
CA ASP A 151 -7.44 39.80 18.37
C ASP A 151 -6.84 39.30 17.05
N GLY A 152 -7.69 39.03 16.05
CA GLY A 152 -7.23 38.67 14.70
C GLY A 152 -8.33 38.22 13.75
N LEU A 153 -8.22 38.60 12.48
CA LEU A 153 -9.13 38.19 11.41
C LEU A 153 -8.84 36.75 10.94
N LEU A 154 -9.76 35.82 11.17
CA LEU A 154 -9.62 34.42 10.74
C LEU A 154 -10.12 34.20 9.31
N LEU A 155 -11.31 34.70 8.96
CA LEU A 155 -11.93 34.48 7.65
C LEU A 155 -12.59 35.76 7.14
N TYR A 156 -12.51 36.01 5.83
CA TYR A 156 -13.26 37.08 5.17
C TYR A 156 -13.65 36.74 3.73
N CYS A 157 -14.88 37.08 3.34
CA CYS A 157 -15.35 37.06 1.96
C CYS A 157 -16.42 38.11 1.78
N GLY A 158 -16.34 38.92 0.74
CA GLY A 158 -17.29 40.00 0.51
C GLY A 158 -17.57 40.30 -0.96
N GLU A 159 -18.43 41.28 -1.18
CA GLU A 159 -18.74 41.84 -2.49
C GLU A 159 -17.59 42.73 -3.02
N ASN A 160 -16.83 43.36 -2.12
CA ASN A 160 -15.66 44.15 -2.46
C ASN A 160 -14.59 44.11 -1.35
N GLU A 161 -13.41 44.62 -1.67
CA GLU A 161 -12.24 44.63 -0.78
C GLU A 161 -12.33 45.65 0.37
N HIS A 162 -13.36 46.49 0.39
CA HIS A 162 -13.57 47.49 1.43
C HIS A 162 -14.63 47.08 2.48
N GLY A 163 -15.21 45.89 2.36
CA GLY A 163 -16.24 45.41 3.29
C GLY A 163 -17.53 46.21 3.23
N ARG A 164 -17.81 46.88 2.10
CA ARG A 164 -19.10 47.53 1.83
C ARG A 164 -20.04 46.53 1.17
N GLY A 165 -21.33 46.57 1.49
CA GLY A 165 -22.31 45.65 0.91
C GLY A 165 -22.31 44.27 1.58
N ASP A 166 -22.45 43.22 0.78
CA ASP A 166 -22.54 41.84 1.24
C ASP A 166 -21.18 41.31 1.72
N PHE A 167 -21.14 40.70 2.91
CA PHE A 167 -19.92 40.07 3.42
C PHE A 167 -20.19 39.00 4.48
N MET A 168 -19.19 38.15 4.70
CA MET A 168 -19.06 37.31 5.88
C MET A 168 -17.65 37.46 6.46
N SER A 169 -17.53 37.41 7.78
CA SER A 169 -16.25 37.43 8.46
C SER A 169 -16.29 36.63 9.75
N LEU A 170 -15.15 36.04 10.11
CA LEU A 170 -14.91 35.44 11.41
C LEU A 170 -13.65 36.08 11.99
N ALA A 171 -13.76 36.64 13.19
CA ALA A 171 -12.62 37.26 13.87
C ALA A 171 -12.59 36.90 15.36
N ILE A 172 -11.38 36.87 15.92
CA ILE A 172 -11.15 36.86 17.36
C ILE A 172 -11.14 38.32 17.81
N ILE A 173 -11.96 38.66 18.80
CA ILE A 173 -12.05 39.99 19.39
C ILE A 173 -12.06 39.83 20.92
N ARG A 174 -10.99 40.27 21.58
CA ARG A 174 -10.76 40.12 23.03
C ARG A 174 -10.99 38.68 23.48
N ARG A 175 -10.43 37.74 22.70
CA ARG A 175 -10.55 36.27 22.85
C ARG A 175 -11.94 35.67 22.64
N SER A 176 -12.95 36.45 22.28
CA SER A 176 -14.25 35.92 21.85
C SER A 176 -14.28 35.79 20.33
N LEU A 177 -14.88 34.71 19.82
CA LEU A 177 -15.11 34.57 18.39
C LEU A 177 -16.35 35.36 17.98
N GLN A 178 -16.22 36.23 16.98
CA GLN A 178 -17.34 36.94 16.39
C GLN A 178 -17.51 36.53 14.93
N PHE A 179 -18.64 35.89 14.63
CA PHE A 179 -19.10 35.65 13.27
C PHE A 179 -20.02 36.79 12.85
N ARG A 180 -19.65 37.51 11.79
CA ARG A 180 -20.43 38.62 11.25
C ARG A 180 -20.81 38.34 9.81
N PHE A 181 -22.03 38.71 9.43
CA PHE A 181 -22.45 38.66 8.04
C PHE A 181 -23.47 39.75 7.72
N ASN A 182 -23.43 40.25 6.48
CA ASN A 182 -24.37 41.22 5.94
C ASN A 182 -24.92 40.70 4.61
N CYS A 183 -26.24 40.76 4.47
CA CYS A 183 -26.99 40.36 3.27
C CYS A 183 -27.61 41.58 2.57
N GLY A 184 -27.05 42.77 2.79
CA GLY A 184 -27.42 44.02 2.11
C GLY A 184 -28.19 45.03 2.96
N THR A 185 -28.78 44.61 4.09
CA THR A 185 -29.63 45.49 4.94
C THR A 185 -29.19 45.62 6.40
N GLY A 186 -28.02 45.09 6.75
CA GLY A 186 -27.39 45.32 8.04
C GLY A 186 -26.72 44.06 8.60
N VAL A 187 -25.75 44.29 9.48
CA VAL A 187 -24.84 43.25 9.97
C VAL A 187 -25.51 42.43 11.08
N GLY A 188 -25.55 41.11 10.91
CA GLY A 188 -25.75 40.16 12.00
C GLY A 188 -24.43 39.87 12.69
N VAL A 189 -24.39 39.91 14.02
CA VAL A 189 -23.19 39.63 14.82
C VAL A 189 -23.51 38.51 15.80
N ILE A 190 -22.77 37.41 15.73
CA ILE A 190 -22.90 36.25 16.61
C ILE A 190 -21.58 36.09 17.35
N THR A 191 -21.62 36.19 18.68
CA THR A 191 -20.43 36.12 19.53
C THR A 191 -20.43 34.82 20.32
N SER A 192 -19.30 34.13 20.40
CA SER A 192 -19.16 32.95 21.25
C SER A 192 -19.35 33.32 22.72
N GLU A 193 -20.06 32.47 23.46
CA GLU A 193 -20.22 32.63 24.92
C GLU A 193 -18.88 32.49 25.65
N ASN A 194 -18.12 31.47 25.25
CA ASN A 194 -16.82 31.18 25.81
C ASN A 194 -15.70 31.89 25.04
N LYS A 195 -14.65 32.25 25.77
CA LYS A 195 -13.40 32.78 25.20
C LYS A 195 -12.45 31.65 24.81
N ILE A 196 -11.70 31.85 23.74
CA ILE A 196 -10.61 30.95 23.35
C ILE A 196 -9.47 31.01 24.38
N LYS A 197 -8.70 29.92 24.48
CA LYS A 197 -7.45 29.84 25.21
C LYS A 197 -6.30 29.99 24.21
N LEU A 198 -5.47 31.00 24.40
CA LEU A 198 -4.28 31.19 23.55
C LEU A 198 -3.34 29.98 23.69
N GLY A 199 -2.68 29.60 22.60
CA GLY A 199 -1.81 28.43 22.52
C GLY A 199 -2.54 27.09 22.45
N ASN A 200 -3.86 27.06 22.57
CA ASN A 200 -4.65 25.82 22.44
C ASN A 200 -5.37 25.74 21.09
N TRP A 201 -5.54 24.52 20.59
CA TRP A 201 -6.41 24.25 19.45
C TRP A 201 -7.87 24.42 19.81
N HIS A 202 -8.58 25.13 18.93
CA HIS A 202 -10.02 25.29 18.96
C HIS A 202 -10.61 24.91 17.62
N ARG A 203 -11.81 24.33 17.64
CA ARG A 203 -12.60 24.02 16.44
C ARG A 203 -13.82 24.92 16.42
N VAL A 204 -14.01 25.69 15.36
CA VAL A 204 -15.20 26.54 15.19
C VAL A 204 -15.97 26.12 13.95
N THR A 205 -17.27 25.95 14.09
CA THR A 205 -18.20 25.75 12.98
C THR A 205 -19.16 26.94 12.91
N LEU A 206 -19.24 27.56 11.75
CA LEU A 206 -20.22 28.58 11.42
C LEU A 206 -21.17 28.07 10.35
N PHE A 207 -22.43 28.42 10.48
CA PHE A 207 -23.49 28.08 9.55
C PHE A 207 -24.36 29.29 9.29
N ARG A 208 -24.84 29.40 8.07
CA ARG A 208 -25.84 30.39 7.67
C ARG A 208 -26.90 29.74 6.80
N ASP A 209 -28.16 30.08 7.03
CA ASP A 209 -29.27 29.84 6.12
C ASP A 209 -30.19 31.05 6.07
N GLY A 210 -30.22 31.69 4.90
CA GLY A 210 -30.89 32.96 4.70
C GLY A 210 -30.39 34.02 5.68
N VAL A 211 -31.31 34.67 6.40
CA VAL A 211 -30.95 35.70 7.40
C VAL A 211 -30.44 35.11 8.71
N ASN A 212 -30.62 33.80 8.95
CA ASN A 212 -30.25 33.16 10.20
C ASN A 212 -28.85 32.58 10.11
N GLY A 213 -28.13 32.60 11.23
CA GLY A 213 -26.86 31.92 11.35
C GLY A 213 -26.62 31.42 12.76
N TRP A 214 -25.62 30.57 12.90
CA TRP A 214 -25.12 30.16 14.20
C TRP A 214 -23.61 29.93 14.16
N LEU A 215 -22.99 30.07 15.33
CA LEU A 215 -21.59 29.78 15.58
C LEU A 215 -21.49 28.78 16.73
N ARG A 216 -20.70 27.72 16.52
CA ARG A 216 -20.38 26.72 17.53
C ARG A 216 -18.88 26.67 17.72
N MET A 217 -18.41 26.87 18.94
CA MET A 217 -17.01 26.73 19.32
C MET A 217 -16.82 25.46 20.14
N ASP A 218 -15.90 24.62 19.72
CA ASP A 218 -15.59 23.30 20.27
C ASP A 218 -16.87 22.45 20.41
N ASN A 219 -17.05 21.82 21.57
CA ASN A 219 -18.23 21.00 21.86
C ASN A 219 -19.38 21.79 22.51
N ASN A 220 -19.29 23.12 22.59
CA ASN A 220 -20.30 23.96 23.24
C ASN A 220 -21.64 23.99 22.46
N ALA A 221 -22.69 24.51 23.10
CA ALA A 221 -23.95 24.78 22.44
C ALA A 221 -23.79 25.83 21.32
N PRO A 222 -24.51 25.71 20.20
CA PRO A 222 -24.47 26.71 19.14
C PRO A 222 -25.12 28.01 19.59
N VAL A 223 -24.45 29.13 19.37
CA VAL A 223 -25.00 30.49 19.58
C VAL A 223 -25.62 30.94 18.27
N THR A 224 -26.88 31.39 18.31
CA THR A 224 -27.64 31.79 17.12
C THR A 224 -27.71 33.31 17.00
N GLY A 225 -27.94 33.79 15.78
CA GLY A 225 -28.25 35.18 15.52
C GLY A 225 -28.75 35.38 14.09
N LYS A 226 -29.09 36.62 13.74
CA LYS A 226 -29.65 36.95 12.43
C LYS A 226 -29.13 38.28 11.90
N SER A 227 -29.02 38.39 10.58
CA SER A 227 -28.81 39.69 9.91
C SER A 227 -30.05 40.56 9.99
N GLN A 228 -29.86 41.88 9.88
CA GLN A 228 -30.97 42.82 9.88
C GLN A 228 -31.64 42.85 8.50
N GLY A 229 -32.94 43.15 8.46
CA GLY A 229 -33.73 43.25 7.23
C GLY A 229 -34.26 41.93 6.69
N GLN A 230 -34.76 41.96 5.45
CA GLN A 230 -35.44 40.82 4.78
C GLN A 230 -34.61 40.17 3.68
N TYR A 231 -33.49 40.77 3.29
CA TYR A 231 -32.63 40.20 2.26
C TYR A 231 -31.90 38.98 2.82
N SER A 232 -32.16 37.81 2.22
CA SER A 232 -31.61 36.52 2.67
C SER A 232 -30.44 36.03 1.82
N LYS A 233 -30.25 36.62 0.63
CA LYS A 233 -29.19 36.23 -0.30
C LYS A 233 -27.93 37.03 -0.02
N ILE A 234 -26.78 36.38 -0.20
CA ILE A 234 -25.45 36.99 -0.04
C ILE A 234 -24.61 36.76 -1.29
N THR A 235 -23.92 37.80 -1.76
CA THR A 235 -23.04 37.72 -2.93
C THR A 235 -21.58 37.93 -2.53
N PHE A 236 -20.71 37.05 -3.01
CA PHE A 236 -19.27 37.15 -2.80
C PHE A 236 -18.56 37.32 -4.15
N GLN A 237 -17.75 38.36 -4.27
CA GLN A 237 -16.92 38.63 -5.45
C GLN A 237 -15.43 38.65 -5.11
N THR A 238 -15.06 38.99 -3.88
CA THR A 238 -13.68 38.90 -3.44
C THR A 238 -13.24 37.44 -3.31
N PRO A 239 -11.93 37.16 -3.35
CA PRO A 239 -11.41 35.89 -2.89
C PRO A 239 -11.91 35.53 -1.48
N PHE A 240 -11.90 34.24 -1.17
CA PHE A 240 -12.10 33.79 0.21
C PHE A 240 -10.76 33.86 0.94
N TYR A 241 -10.65 34.77 1.89
CA TYR A 241 -9.43 35.01 2.65
C TYR A 241 -9.41 34.23 3.95
N VAL A 242 -8.25 33.69 4.29
CA VAL A 242 -7.95 33.00 5.55
C VAL A 242 -6.74 33.65 6.21
N GLY A 243 -6.84 33.90 7.52
CA GLY A 243 -5.80 34.44 8.39
C GLY A 243 -5.54 35.95 8.29
N GLY A 244 -6.10 36.63 7.30
CA GLY A 244 -5.95 38.07 7.12
C GLY A 244 -6.52 38.52 5.79
N ALA A 245 -6.17 39.73 5.35
CA ALA A 245 -6.45 40.24 4.01
C ALA A 245 -5.41 41.32 3.66
N PRO A 246 -5.17 41.63 2.37
CA PRO A 246 -4.17 42.62 1.95
C PRO A 246 -4.27 43.97 2.69
N SER A 247 -5.48 44.39 3.06
CA SER A 247 -5.66 45.56 3.91
C SER A 247 -6.81 45.38 4.91
N VAL A 248 -6.50 44.71 6.03
CA VAL A 248 -7.45 44.48 7.13
C VAL A 248 -8.00 45.79 7.72
N TYR A 249 -7.24 46.88 7.64
CA TYR A 249 -7.66 48.21 8.12
C TYR A 249 -8.98 48.68 7.48
N TRP A 250 -9.13 48.53 6.16
CA TRP A 250 -10.35 48.94 5.46
C TRP A 250 -11.56 48.06 5.81
N LEU A 251 -11.32 46.86 6.32
CA LEU A 251 -12.35 45.89 6.66
C LEU A 251 -12.90 46.03 8.08
N VAL A 252 -12.36 46.94 8.92
CA VAL A 252 -12.69 47.03 10.35
C VAL A 252 -14.19 47.11 10.65
N ARG A 253 -14.99 47.74 9.76
CA ARG A 253 -16.45 47.81 9.89
C ARG A 253 -17.11 46.43 9.72
N ALA A 254 -16.61 45.64 8.77
CA ALA A 254 -17.12 44.31 8.46
C ALA A 254 -16.59 43.24 9.43
N THR A 255 -15.35 43.36 9.90
CA THR A 255 -14.65 42.33 10.69
C THR A 255 -14.67 42.60 12.20
N GLY A 256 -14.76 43.87 12.60
CA GLY A 256 -14.64 44.29 14.00
C GLY A 256 -13.21 44.36 14.53
N THR A 257 -12.21 44.07 13.69
CA THR A 257 -10.78 44.15 14.04
C THR A 257 -9.98 44.66 12.83
N ASN A 258 -8.92 45.41 13.10
CA ASN A 258 -7.94 45.82 12.09
C ASN A 258 -6.66 44.96 12.13
N ARG A 259 -6.64 43.90 12.95
CA ARG A 259 -5.51 42.98 13.11
C ARG A 259 -5.74 41.70 12.28
N GLY A 260 -4.73 41.22 11.58
CA GLY A 260 -4.75 39.87 11.02
C GLY A 260 -4.56 38.81 12.10
N PHE A 261 -4.81 37.55 11.75
CA PHE A 261 -4.63 36.43 12.66
C PHE A 261 -3.16 36.11 12.87
N GLN A 262 -2.81 35.86 14.13
CA GLN A 262 -1.52 35.29 14.51
C GLN A 262 -1.73 33.92 15.13
N GLY A 263 -1.11 32.90 14.54
CA GLY A 263 -1.22 31.52 14.97
C GLY A 263 -1.29 30.53 13.80
N CYS A 264 -1.82 29.34 14.08
CA CYS A 264 -1.83 28.22 13.16
C CYS A 264 -3.24 27.83 12.74
N VAL A 265 -3.40 27.41 11.48
CA VAL A 265 -4.63 26.77 11.00
C VAL A 265 -4.31 25.33 10.57
N GLN A 266 -4.97 24.36 11.19
CA GLN A 266 -4.75 22.94 10.93
C GLN A 266 -5.67 22.41 9.83
N SER A 267 -6.95 22.79 9.86
CA SER A 267 -7.92 22.28 8.91
C SER A 267 -9.00 23.32 8.59
N LEU A 268 -9.44 23.30 7.33
CA LEU A 268 -10.53 24.12 6.80
C LEU A 268 -11.47 23.21 6.02
N SER A 269 -12.76 23.30 6.29
CA SER A 269 -13.78 22.64 5.48
C SER A 269 -14.95 23.57 5.16
N ILE A 270 -15.44 23.46 3.93
CA ILE A 270 -16.55 24.25 3.40
C ILE A 270 -17.61 23.27 2.91
N ASN A 271 -18.83 23.38 3.45
CA ASN A 271 -19.97 22.50 3.14
C ASN A 271 -19.61 21.00 3.27
N GLY A 272 -18.85 20.65 4.30
CA GLY A 272 -18.40 19.27 4.56
C GLY A 272 -17.20 18.80 3.74
N LYS A 273 -16.72 19.60 2.77
CA LYS A 273 -15.53 19.28 1.98
C LYS A 273 -14.29 19.93 2.58
N ILE A 274 -13.28 19.12 2.92
CA ILE A 274 -11.97 19.60 3.36
C ILE A 274 -11.30 20.33 2.19
N ILE A 275 -10.74 21.50 2.48
CA ILE A 275 -9.99 22.32 1.54
C ILE A 275 -8.51 22.12 1.81
N ASP A 276 -7.78 21.68 0.78
CA ASP A 276 -6.33 21.58 0.81
C ASP A 276 -5.73 22.99 0.76
N MET A 277 -5.17 23.44 1.89
CA MET A 277 -4.64 24.80 2.05
C MET A 277 -3.23 24.97 1.46
N ARG A 278 -2.64 23.91 0.90
CA ARG A 278 -1.32 23.98 0.26
C ARG A 278 -1.38 24.83 -1.02
N PRO A 279 -0.25 25.40 -1.46
CA PRO A 279 -0.18 26.18 -2.70
C PRO A 279 -0.62 25.36 -3.93
N TRP A 280 -1.33 26.00 -4.86
CA TRP A 280 -1.62 25.41 -6.17
C TRP A 280 -0.30 25.14 -6.94
N PRO A 281 -0.16 24.01 -7.67
CA PRO A 281 -1.19 23.05 -8.06
C PRO A 281 -1.42 21.89 -7.07
N SER A 282 -0.57 21.72 -6.06
CA SER A 282 -0.68 20.61 -5.10
C SER A 282 -1.92 20.75 -4.22
N GLY A 283 -2.24 21.96 -3.78
CA GLY A 283 -3.46 22.27 -3.04
C GLY A 283 -4.42 23.21 -3.78
N LYS A 284 -5.24 23.94 -3.02
CA LYS A 284 -6.29 24.85 -3.53
C LYS A 284 -6.01 26.33 -3.25
N ALA A 285 -4.97 26.66 -2.48
CA ALA A 285 -4.61 28.05 -2.24
C ALA A 285 -4.10 28.69 -3.52
N LEU A 286 -4.70 29.81 -3.93
CA LEU A 286 -4.41 30.47 -5.20
C LEU A 286 -3.28 31.49 -5.06
N SER A 287 -3.24 32.18 -3.93
CA SER A 287 -2.24 33.20 -3.60
C SER A 287 -2.22 33.39 -2.10
N GLY A 288 -1.28 34.18 -1.62
CA GLY A 288 -1.11 34.47 -0.21
C GLY A 288 0.17 35.25 0.04
N ALA A 289 0.30 35.69 1.27
CA ALA A 289 1.35 36.58 1.70
C ALA A 289 1.88 36.16 3.07
N ASP A 290 3.20 36.13 3.20
CA ASP A 290 3.92 35.99 4.46
C ASP A 290 3.47 34.77 5.30
N VAL A 291 3.13 33.66 4.64
CA VAL A 291 2.60 32.46 5.29
C VAL A 291 3.73 31.48 5.58
N GLY A 292 3.88 31.11 6.85
CA GLY A 292 4.85 30.11 7.30
C GLY A 292 4.26 28.70 7.40
N GLU A 293 5.06 27.78 7.94
CA GLU A 293 4.68 26.39 8.22
C GLU A 293 4.66 26.11 9.72
N CYS A 294 3.50 25.74 10.25
CA CYS A 294 3.30 25.52 11.69
C CYS A 294 4.00 24.28 12.23
N SER A 295 4.21 23.26 11.38
CA SER A 295 4.88 22.03 11.77
C SER A 295 6.41 22.08 11.64
N SER A 296 6.96 23.27 11.32
CA SER A 296 8.40 23.47 11.27
C SER A 296 9.05 23.16 12.62
N GLY A 297 10.16 22.43 12.60
CA GLY A 297 10.92 22.03 13.79
C GLY A 297 10.35 20.87 14.61
N ILE A 298 9.13 20.39 14.35
CA ILE A 298 8.55 19.26 15.10
C ILE A 298 9.42 17.99 15.00
N CYS A 299 10.01 17.78 13.83
CA CYS A 299 10.86 16.61 13.58
C CYS A 299 12.32 16.79 14.03
N ASP A 300 12.73 17.97 14.47
CA ASP A 300 14.11 18.22 14.89
C ASP A 300 14.43 17.52 16.22
N GLU A 301 13.43 17.41 17.10
CA GLU A 301 13.51 16.70 18.37
C GLU A 301 12.98 15.26 18.30
N ALA A 302 12.44 14.83 17.16
CA ALA A 302 11.83 13.52 17.01
C ALA A 302 12.89 12.42 16.88
N ALA A 303 12.88 11.46 17.81
CA ALA A 303 13.81 10.33 17.83
C ALA A 303 13.25 9.07 17.15
N CYS A 304 13.02 9.11 15.84
CA CYS A 304 12.65 7.90 15.09
C CYS A 304 13.88 7.00 14.90
N ILE A 305 13.90 5.81 15.51
CA ILE A 305 15.03 4.87 15.44
C ILE A 305 14.82 3.82 14.34
N ASN A 306 15.78 2.90 14.16
CA ASN A 306 15.72 1.81 13.16
C ASN A 306 15.41 2.28 11.73
N SER A 307 16.03 3.38 11.31
CA SER A 307 15.82 4.02 10.00
C SER A 307 14.39 4.54 9.77
N GLY A 308 13.63 4.77 10.84
CA GLY A 308 12.35 5.46 10.77
C GLY A 308 12.52 6.93 10.39
N THR A 309 11.57 7.45 9.61
CA THR A 309 11.57 8.87 9.17
C THR A 309 10.46 9.63 9.87
N CYS A 310 10.77 10.78 10.47
CA CYS A 310 9.75 11.65 11.06
C CYS A 310 8.96 12.40 9.98
N THR A 311 7.64 12.49 10.14
CA THR A 311 6.79 13.37 9.33
C THR A 311 5.71 14.02 10.19
N ALA A 312 5.38 15.28 9.89
CA ALA A 312 4.27 15.96 10.53
C ALA A 312 2.94 15.28 10.16
N SER A 313 2.18 14.89 11.17
CA SER A 313 0.82 14.33 11.03
C SER A 313 -0.25 15.40 11.30
N LYS A 314 0.11 16.42 12.08
CA LYS A 314 -0.66 17.63 12.36
C LYS A 314 0.30 18.81 12.52
N ALA A 315 -0.25 20.00 12.70
CA ALA A 315 0.50 21.22 12.91
C ALA A 315 1.34 21.23 14.21
N ASP A 316 1.09 20.33 15.16
CA ASP A 316 1.82 20.20 16.43
C ASP A 316 2.13 18.75 16.82
N SER A 317 1.96 17.80 15.90
CA SER A 317 2.26 16.39 16.14
C SER A 317 2.95 15.75 14.95
N TYR A 318 3.83 14.80 15.23
CA TYR A 318 4.47 13.96 14.23
C TYR A 318 4.08 12.49 14.38
N ILE A 319 4.42 11.72 13.35
CA ILE A 319 4.49 10.28 13.40
C ILE A 319 5.86 9.85 12.88
N CYS A 320 6.39 8.75 13.40
CA CYS A 320 7.49 8.06 12.74
C CYS A 320 6.93 7.13 11.66
N LEU A 321 7.56 7.17 10.48
CA LEU A 321 7.30 6.25 9.37
C LEU A 321 8.24 5.06 9.54
N CYS A 322 7.75 4.02 10.22
CA CYS A 322 8.54 2.84 10.57
C CYS A 322 8.65 1.89 9.40
N PRO A 323 9.88 1.52 8.97
CA PRO A 323 10.08 0.60 7.87
C PRO A 323 9.61 -0.82 8.21
N LEU A 324 9.41 -1.63 7.16
CA LEU A 324 9.06 -3.05 7.28
C LEU A 324 10.01 -3.76 8.26
N GLY A 325 9.43 -4.46 9.24
CA GLY A 325 10.17 -5.14 10.31
C GLY A 325 10.22 -4.37 11.63
N PHE A 326 9.71 -3.13 11.68
CA PHE A 326 9.65 -2.32 12.91
C PHE A 326 8.28 -1.67 13.11
N LYS A 327 7.91 -1.44 14.37
CA LYS A 327 6.70 -0.71 14.81
C LYS A 327 6.97 0.02 16.13
N GLY A 328 5.95 0.71 16.64
CA GLY A 328 6.06 1.53 17.85
C GLY A 328 5.97 3.01 17.52
N HIS A 329 5.97 3.87 18.54
CA HIS A 329 5.85 5.31 18.33
C HIS A 329 7.14 5.90 17.70
N HIS A 330 8.27 5.29 18.01
CA HIS A 330 9.62 5.66 17.57
C HIS A 330 10.29 4.55 16.74
N CYS A 331 9.52 3.57 16.27
CA CYS A 331 10.02 2.39 15.53
C CYS A 331 10.95 1.49 16.36
N GLU A 332 10.72 1.43 17.66
CA GLU A 332 11.54 0.77 18.67
C GLU A 332 11.27 -0.73 18.81
N GLU A 333 10.12 -1.22 18.36
CA GLU A 333 9.73 -2.61 18.48
C GLU A 333 9.98 -3.37 17.19
N ALA A 334 10.63 -4.53 17.27
CA ALA A 334 10.75 -5.45 16.14
C ALA A 334 9.39 -6.09 15.80
N LEU A 335 9.11 -6.27 14.51
CA LEU A 335 7.88 -6.83 13.98
C LEU A 335 8.17 -8.02 13.06
N SER A 336 7.69 -9.20 13.43
CA SER A 336 7.52 -10.31 12.50
C SER A 336 6.10 -10.27 11.94
N LEU A 337 5.97 -9.84 10.69
CA LEU A 337 4.67 -9.69 10.04
C LEU A 337 4.05 -11.06 9.76
N ALA A 338 2.77 -11.23 10.06
CA ALA A 338 2.02 -12.46 9.81
C ALA A 338 0.69 -12.16 9.12
N ILE A 339 -0.05 -11.15 9.62
CA ILE A 339 -1.25 -10.62 8.97
C ILE A 339 -1.17 -9.10 8.97
N PRO A 340 -0.85 -8.49 7.82
CA PRO A 340 -0.77 -7.04 7.69
C PRO A 340 -2.05 -6.32 8.13
N GLN A 341 -1.91 -5.44 9.10
CA GLN A 341 -2.88 -4.42 9.48
C GLN A 341 -2.39 -3.06 8.99
N PHE A 342 -3.28 -2.34 8.33
CA PHE A 342 -3.06 -0.99 7.82
C PHE A 342 -3.89 0.02 8.60
N ASN A 343 -3.38 1.25 8.73
CA ASN A 343 -4.04 2.33 9.44
C ASN A 343 -3.84 3.66 8.70
N GLU A 344 -4.94 4.32 8.34
CA GLU A 344 -4.95 5.63 7.67
C GLU A 344 -4.21 6.71 8.48
N SER A 345 -4.40 6.74 9.79
CA SER A 345 -3.78 7.76 10.67
C SER A 345 -2.27 7.61 10.77
N LEU A 346 -1.75 6.41 10.49
CA LEU A 346 -0.31 6.11 10.47
C LEU A 346 0.25 6.07 9.05
N ARG A 347 -0.56 6.37 8.02
CA ARG A 347 -0.17 6.30 6.60
C ARG A 347 0.43 4.94 6.23
N SER A 348 -0.12 3.85 6.76
CA SER A 348 0.44 2.52 6.55
C SER A 348 0.31 2.09 5.09
N PHE A 349 1.35 1.47 4.54
CA PHE A 349 1.30 0.79 3.24
C PHE A 349 2.39 -0.26 3.13
N ALA A 350 2.28 -1.14 2.15
CA ALA A 350 3.32 -2.08 1.75
C ALA A 350 3.51 -2.03 0.22
N SER A 351 4.65 -2.50 -0.27
CA SER A 351 4.84 -2.74 -1.70
C SER A 351 5.58 -4.05 -1.96
N THR A 352 5.31 -4.58 -3.15
CA THR A 352 5.95 -5.79 -3.70
C THR A 352 6.20 -5.59 -5.19
N PRO A 353 7.31 -6.11 -5.73
CA PRO A 353 7.52 -6.15 -7.17
C PRO A 353 6.49 -7.04 -7.85
N TRP A 354 6.33 -6.84 -9.17
CA TRP A 354 5.55 -7.76 -9.98
C TRP A 354 6.19 -9.16 -9.98
N PRO A 355 5.42 -10.22 -9.74
CA PRO A 355 5.96 -11.58 -9.63
C PRO A 355 6.66 -12.08 -10.91
N LEU A 356 6.21 -11.62 -12.07
CA LEU A 356 6.76 -11.92 -13.40
C LEU A 356 7.03 -10.62 -14.16
N GLU A 357 7.68 -10.73 -15.32
CA GLU A 357 7.94 -9.56 -16.17
C GLU A 357 6.62 -8.94 -16.70
N PRO A 358 6.55 -7.60 -16.92
CA PRO A 358 5.33 -6.88 -17.31
C PRO A 358 4.60 -7.45 -18.54
N GLN A 359 5.34 -8.04 -19.48
CA GLN A 359 4.80 -8.68 -20.68
C GLN A 359 3.80 -9.81 -20.40
N ASN A 360 3.84 -10.42 -19.21
CA ASN A 360 2.89 -11.45 -18.78
C ASN A 360 1.53 -10.89 -18.34
N TYR A 361 1.43 -9.57 -18.08
CA TYR A 361 0.24 -8.92 -17.51
C TYR A 361 -0.45 -7.95 -18.47
N LEU A 362 0.13 -7.71 -19.66
CA LEU A 362 -0.34 -6.70 -20.62
C LEU A 362 -1.81 -6.90 -20.99
N SER A 363 -2.22 -8.13 -21.25
CA SER A 363 -3.57 -8.45 -21.73
C SER A 363 -4.44 -9.15 -20.70
N PHE A 364 -3.86 -9.73 -19.64
CA PHE A 364 -4.62 -10.49 -18.65
C PHE A 364 -4.03 -10.35 -17.24
N MET A 365 -4.90 -10.13 -16.27
CA MET A 365 -4.58 -10.16 -14.85
C MET A 365 -5.81 -10.57 -14.04
N GLU A 366 -5.62 -11.36 -13.00
CA GLU A 366 -6.63 -11.76 -12.04
C GLU A 366 -6.05 -11.63 -10.63
N PHE A 367 -6.74 -10.87 -9.80
CA PHE A 367 -6.45 -10.66 -8.40
C PHE A 367 -7.51 -11.34 -7.55
N GLU A 368 -7.08 -12.12 -6.56
CA GLU A 368 -7.94 -12.58 -5.47
C GLU A 368 -7.41 -12.03 -4.14
N LEU A 369 -8.24 -11.31 -3.40
CA LEU A 369 -7.86 -10.79 -2.08
C LEU A 369 -8.82 -11.27 -0.99
N THR A 370 -8.28 -11.51 0.20
CA THR A 370 -9.06 -11.67 1.44
C THR A 370 -8.73 -10.52 2.37
N PHE A 371 -9.71 -9.70 2.72
CA PHE A 371 -9.51 -8.45 3.46
C PHE A 371 -10.62 -8.21 4.50
N ARG A 372 -10.34 -7.40 5.51
CA ARG A 372 -11.28 -6.98 6.55
C ARG A 372 -11.21 -5.46 6.70
N PRO A 373 -12.21 -4.70 6.26
CA PRO A 373 -12.18 -3.24 6.33
C PRO A 373 -12.61 -2.71 7.69
N ASP A 374 -11.91 -1.71 8.22
CA ASP A 374 -12.30 -1.00 9.45
C ASP A 374 -12.98 0.36 9.14
N LEU A 375 -12.77 0.91 7.94
CA LEU A 375 -13.38 2.14 7.43
C LEU A 375 -13.99 1.92 6.05
N GLU A 376 -14.94 2.76 5.65
CA GLU A 376 -15.68 2.63 4.39
C GLU A 376 -14.91 3.00 3.12
N THR A 377 -13.78 3.69 3.25
CA THR A 377 -13.01 4.23 2.12
C THR A 377 -11.52 4.00 2.32
N GLY A 378 -10.82 3.57 1.27
CA GLY A 378 -9.38 3.35 1.29
C GLY A 378 -8.89 2.50 0.12
N VAL A 379 -7.62 2.65 -0.27
CA VAL A 379 -7.02 1.87 -1.37
C VAL A 379 -6.52 0.51 -0.89
N LEU A 380 -7.01 -0.57 -1.52
CA LEU A 380 -6.54 -1.94 -1.24
C LEU A 380 -5.28 -2.26 -2.04
N LEU A 381 -5.26 -1.92 -3.34
CA LEU A 381 -4.16 -2.22 -4.25
C LEU A 381 -4.01 -1.12 -5.31
N TYR A 382 -2.78 -0.75 -5.65
CA TYR A 382 -2.48 0.21 -6.72
C TYR A 382 -1.20 -0.12 -7.48
N SER A 383 -1.21 0.06 -8.79
CA SER A 383 0.00 0.06 -9.62
C SER A 383 -0.22 0.92 -10.87
N TYR A 384 0.83 1.55 -11.38
CA TYR A 384 0.74 2.51 -12.48
C TYR A 384 2.00 2.51 -13.34
N ASP A 385 1.94 3.21 -14.47
CA ASP A 385 3.11 3.56 -15.27
C ASP A 385 3.42 5.05 -15.18
N THR A 386 4.71 5.37 -15.07
CA THR A 386 5.18 6.75 -14.97
C THR A 386 5.03 7.50 -16.29
N ASP A 387 5.19 6.80 -17.42
CA ASP A 387 5.33 7.40 -18.74
C ASP A 387 4.02 7.43 -19.51
N SER A 388 2.99 6.74 -19.01
CA SER A 388 1.67 6.67 -19.62
C SER A 388 0.54 7.04 -18.64
N LYS A 389 -0.70 6.95 -19.12
CA LYS A 389 -1.90 7.09 -18.28
C LYS A 389 -2.32 5.78 -17.63
N ASP A 390 -1.57 4.70 -17.88
CA ASP A 390 -1.94 3.37 -17.46
C ASP A 390 -1.88 3.24 -15.94
N PHE A 391 -2.93 2.66 -15.39
CA PHE A 391 -2.97 2.28 -13.99
C PHE A 391 -4.01 1.20 -13.74
N LEU A 392 -3.85 0.54 -12.60
CA LEU A 392 -4.80 -0.39 -12.02
C LEU A 392 -4.97 -0.05 -10.54
N SER A 393 -6.20 -0.02 -10.05
CA SER A 393 -6.49 0.16 -8.62
C SER A 393 -7.71 -0.64 -8.18
N ILE A 394 -7.63 -1.18 -6.97
CA ILE A 394 -8.77 -1.73 -6.24
C ILE A 394 -8.96 -0.85 -5.00
N ASN A 395 -10.12 -0.22 -4.90
CA ASN A 395 -10.44 0.75 -3.86
C ASN A 395 -11.71 0.37 -3.13
N MET A 396 -11.87 0.88 -1.92
CA MET A 396 -13.17 0.99 -1.28
C MET A 396 -13.66 2.43 -1.32
N VAL A 397 -14.93 2.63 -1.63
CA VAL A 397 -15.57 3.95 -1.73
C VAL A 397 -16.98 3.88 -1.15
N ALA A 398 -17.17 4.51 0.01
CA ALA A 398 -18.44 4.51 0.75
C ALA A 398 -18.99 3.10 1.00
N GLY A 399 -18.10 2.16 1.36
CA GLY A 399 -18.42 0.77 1.67
C GLY A 399 -18.47 -0.17 0.47
N TYR A 400 -18.40 0.33 -0.77
CA TYR A 400 -18.39 -0.52 -1.97
C TYR A 400 -16.96 -0.74 -2.46
N VAL A 401 -16.69 -1.90 -3.05
CA VAL A 401 -15.41 -2.17 -3.70
C VAL A 401 -15.49 -1.69 -5.15
N GLU A 402 -14.48 -0.93 -5.59
CA GLU A 402 -14.32 -0.46 -6.96
C GLU A 402 -13.02 -0.99 -7.57
N PHE A 403 -13.14 -1.70 -8.68
CA PHE A 403 -12.03 -2.08 -9.54
C PHE A 403 -11.93 -1.10 -10.71
N ARG A 404 -10.80 -0.39 -10.80
CA ARG A 404 -10.55 0.64 -11.82
C ARG A 404 -9.26 0.35 -12.58
N PHE A 405 -9.28 0.60 -13.88
CA PHE A 405 -8.08 0.53 -14.70
C PHE A 405 -8.19 1.42 -15.93
N ASP A 406 -7.04 1.89 -16.42
CA ASP A 406 -6.92 2.62 -17.67
C ASP A 406 -5.82 1.96 -18.51
N CYS A 407 -6.12 1.67 -19.78
CA CYS A 407 -5.18 1.09 -20.75
C CYS A 407 -4.54 2.17 -21.63
N GLY A 408 -4.65 3.45 -21.26
CA GLY A 408 -4.05 4.61 -21.91
C GLY A 408 -5.03 5.47 -22.70
N SER A 409 -6.26 4.99 -22.91
CA SER A 409 -7.30 5.67 -23.70
C SER A 409 -8.61 5.92 -22.96
N GLY A 410 -8.65 5.67 -21.64
CA GLY A 410 -9.79 5.96 -20.79
C GLY A 410 -10.08 4.85 -19.76
N THR A 411 -10.78 5.23 -18.70
CA THR A 411 -10.83 4.47 -17.46
C THR A 411 -12.10 3.60 -17.39
N ALA A 412 -11.94 2.32 -17.04
CA ALA A 412 -13.03 1.48 -16.54
C ALA A 412 -13.21 1.72 -15.03
N ALA A 413 -14.45 1.81 -14.56
CA ALA A 413 -14.77 1.81 -13.13
C ALA A 413 -15.89 0.80 -12.86
N ILE A 414 -15.55 -0.32 -12.22
CA ILE A 414 -16.44 -1.45 -11.96
C ILE A 414 -16.68 -1.51 -10.46
N ARG A 415 -17.92 -1.36 -10.02
CA ARG A 415 -18.28 -1.29 -8.60
C ARG A 415 -19.06 -2.53 -8.19
N SER A 416 -18.85 -3.01 -6.95
CA SER A 416 -19.65 -4.08 -6.37
C SER A 416 -21.13 -3.70 -6.31
N GLU A 417 -22.02 -4.69 -6.34
CA GLU A 417 -23.47 -4.46 -6.31
C GLU A 417 -23.92 -3.95 -4.94
N GLU A 418 -23.35 -4.54 -3.88
CA GLU A 418 -23.67 -4.21 -2.49
C GLU A 418 -22.41 -3.77 -1.72
N PRO A 419 -22.58 -2.95 -0.67
CA PRO A 419 -21.47 -2.57 0.20
C PRO A 419 -21.01 -3.77 1.05
N VAL A 420 -19.73 -3.77 1.41
CA VAL A 420 -19.13 -4.73 2.34
C VAL A 420 -19.36 -4.29 3.79
N SER A 421 -19.39 -5.25 4.71
CA SER A 421 -19.55 -4.99 6.15
C SER A 421 -18.22 -4.65 6.80
N LEU A 422 -18.20 -3.60 7.62
CA LEU A 422 -17.02 -3.24 8.40
C LEU A 422 -16.74 -4.30 9.49
N GLY A 423 -15.47 -4.54 9.77
CA GLY A 423 -15.00 -5.50 10.77
C GLY A 423 -15.20 -6.97 10.39
N GLN A 424 -15.63 -7.28 9.15
CA GLN A 424 -15.82 -8.65 8.67
C GLN A 424 -14.88 -9.02 7.52
N TRP A 425 -14.57 -10.32 7.41
CA TRP A 425 -13.71 -10.82 6.34
C TRP A 425 -14.49 -11.00 5.03
N HIS A 426 -13.99 -10.37 3.98
CA HIS A 426 -14.51 -10.44 2.62
C HIS A 426 -13.48 -11.08 1.68
N GLU A 427 -13.99 -11.74 0.65
CA GLU A 427 -13.20 -12.26 -0.46
C GLU A 427 -13.56 -11.49 -1.73
N LEU A 428 -12.58 -10.97 -2.46
CA LEU A 428 -12.81 -10.34 -3.76
C LEU A 428 -12.04 -11.06 -4.86
N ARG A 429 -12.62 -11.12 -6.06
CA ARG A 429 -11.99 -11.52 -7.31
C ARG A 429 -12.15 -10.39 -8.31
N ALA A 430 -11.05 -9.82 -8.77
CA ALA A 430 -11.03 -8.81 -9.83
C ALA A 430 -10.19 -9.32 -10.98
N SER A 431 -10.75 -9.43 -12.17
CA SER A 431 -10.03 -9.89 -13.36
C SER A 431 -10.18 -8.91 -14.51
N ARG A 432 -9.17 -8.85 -15.37
CA ARG A 432 -9.18 -8.07 -16.60
C ARG A 432 -8.62 -8.92 -17.74
N THR A 433 -9.34 -8.93 -18.86
CA THR A 433 -8.90 -9.47 -20.14
C THR A 433 -9.04 -8.38 -21.20
N ALA A 434 -7.93 -7.90 -21.73
CA ALA A 434 -7.86 -6.74 -22.61
C ALA A 434 -8.60 -5.55 -21.98
N LYS A 435 -9.68 -5.08 -22.59
CA LYS A 435 -10.47 -3.96 -22.08
C LYS A 435 -11.55 -4.36 -21.08
N ASN A 436 -11.88 -5.66 -21.00
CA ASN A 436 -12.98 -6.15 -20.19
C ASN A 436 -12.48 -6.42 -18.79
N GLY A 437 -13.19 -5.92 -17.79
CA GLY A 437 -12.97 -6.24 -16.39
C GLY A 437 -14.20 -6.91 -15.79
N ILE A 438 -13.96 -7.74 -14.78
CA ILE A 438 -14.98 -8.39 -13.97
C ILE A 438 -14.59 -8.21 -12.51
N LEU A 439 -15.54 -7.81 -11.68
CA LEU A 439 -15.41 -7.72 -10.24
C LEU A 439 -16.47 -8.59 -9.58
N GLN A 440 -16.06 -9.43 -8.63
CA GLN A 440 -16.95 -10.16 -7.76
C GLN A 440 -16.47 -10.02 -6.32
N VAL A 441 -17.40 -9.71 -5.41
CA VAL A 441 -17.13 -9.63 -3.97
C VAL A 441 -18.03 -10.63 -3.27
N ASP A 442 -17.44 -11.48 -2.44
CA ASP A 442 -18.07 -12.61 -1.77
C ASP A 442 -18.92 -13.46 -2.72
N LYS A 443 -20.21 -13.60 -2.42
CA LYS A 443 -21.21 -14.30 -3.24
C LYS A 443 -22.11 -13.34 -4.00
N GLN A 444 -21.75 -12.07 -4.08
CA GLN A 444 -22.49 -11.09 -4.88
C GLN A 444 -22.40 -11.48 -6.37
N LYS A 445 -23.33 -10.94 -7.17
CA LYS A 445 -23.32 -11.16 -8.61
C LYS A 445 -22.06 -10.54 -9.21
N PRO A 446 -21.35 -11.22 -10.13
CA PRO A 446 -20.25 -10.62 -10.86
C PRO A 446 -20.72 -9.39 -11.64
N VAL A 447 -19.97 -8.30 -11.55
CA VAL A 447 -20.20 -7.05 -12.28
C VAL A 447 -19.12 -6.90 -13.33
N GLU A 448 -19.52 -6.61 -14.56
CA GLU A 448 -18.62 -6.41 -15.68
C GLU A 448 -18.53 -4.93 -16.05
N GLY A 449 -17.40 -4.54 -16.61
CA GLY A 449 -17.23 -3.22 -17.22
C GLY A 449 -16.09 -3.23 -18.22
N MET A 450 -16.00 -2.17 -19.02
CA MET A 450 -15.00 -2.07 -20.08
C MET A 450 -14.29 -0.72 -20.02
N ALA A 451 -12.98 -0.72 -20.24
CA ALA A 451 -12.22 0.52 -20.39
C ALA A 451 -12.65 1.28 -21.64
N GLU A 452 -12.56 2.60 -21.61
CA GLU A 452 -12.88 3.45 -22.75
C GLU A 452 -11.74 3.47 -23.80
N GLY A 453 -12.06 3.86 -25.03
CA GLY A 453 -11.10 3.98 -26.12
C GLY A 453 -10.68 2.64 -26.76
N ALA A 454 -9.51 2.61 -27.40
CA ALA A 454 -9.10 1.51 -28.30
C ALA A 454 -7.97 0.63 -27.74
N PHE A 455 -7.24 1.08 -26.72
CA PHE A 455 -6.09 0.33 -26.21
C PHE A 455 -6.53 -0.82 -25.29
N THR A 456 -5.90 -1.97 -25.47
CA THR A 456 -6.22 -3.24 -24.79
C THR A 456 -5.13 -3.68 -23.83
N GLN A 457 -3.91 -3.21 -24.05
CA GLN A 457 -2.75 -3.54 -23.24
C GLN A 457 -2.60 -2.50 -22.13
N ILE A 458 -2.19 -2.97 -20.95
CA ILE A 458 -1.85 -2.11 -19.83
C ILE A 458 -0.39 -2.36 -19.46
N LYS A 459 0.38 -1.30 -19.31
CA LYS A 459 1.71 -1.35 -18.71
C LYS A 459 1.59 -0.80 -17.30
N CYS A 460 2.00 -1.58 -16.31
CA CYS A 460 2.18 -1.09 -14.94
C CYS A 460 3.64 -1.36 -14.57
N SER A 461 4.46 -0.30 -14.56
CA SER A 461 5.90 -0.40 -14.32
C SER A 461 6.29 -0.12 -12.87
N SER A 462 5.40 0.50 -12.08
CA SER A 462 5.58 0.65 -10.64
C SER A 462 5.47 -0.70 -9.92
N GLU A 463 5.93 -0.75 -8.68
CA GLU A 463 5.58 -1.83 -7.75
C GLU A 463 4.05 -1.91 -7.55
N ILE A 464 3.60 -3.01 -6.95
CA ILE A 464 2.23 -3.18 -6.48
C ILE A 464 2.17 -2.62 -5.06
N PHE A 465 1.53 -1.47 -4.89
CA PHE A 465 1.27 -0.87 -3.59
C PHE A 465 0.01 -1.49 -2.97
N ILE A 466 0.06 -1.77 -1.67
CA ILE A 466 -0.98 -2.49 -0.93
C ILE A 466 -1.34 -1.67 0.32
N GLY A 467 -2.64 -1.44 0.52
CA GLY A 467 -3.19 -0.74 1.67
C GLY A 467 -2.93 0.79 1.72
N GLY A 468 -2.08 1.32 0.86
CA GLY A 468 -1.78 2.75 0.78
C GLY A 468 -0.77 3.03 -0.33
N VAL A 469 -0.33 4.29 -0.45
CA VAL A 469 0.72 4.71 -1.39
C VAL A 469 1.72 5.64 -0.69
N PRO A 470 2.98 5.76 -1.17
CA PRO A 470 3.97 6.64 -0.56
C PRO A 470 3.57 8.13 -0.58
N ASN A 471 2.96 8.57 -1.68
CA ASN A 471 2.49 9.93 -1.87
C ASN A 471 1.15 9.94 -2.62
N TYR A 472 0.15 10.60 -2.04
CA TYR A 472 -1.19 10.69 -2.62
C TYR A 472 -1.32 11.78 -3.68
N ASP A 473 -0.36 12.70 -3.79
CA ASP A 473 -0.35 13.72 -4.84
C ASP A 473 0.08 13.15 -6.21
N ASP A 474 0.82 12.04 -6.20
CA ASP A 474 1.41 11.43 -7.40
C ASP A 474 0.49 10.40 -8.08
N VAL A 475 -0.63 10.05 -7.45
CA VAL A 475 -1.56 9.04 -7.99
C VAL A 475 -2.30 9.57 -9.22
N LYS A 476 -2.60 8.67 -10.17
CA LYS A 476 -3.41 9.05 -11.35
C LYS A 476 -4.79 9.52 -10.89
N LYS A 477 -5.23 10.70 -11.33
CA LYS A 477 -6.49 11.36 -10.90
C LYS A 477 -7.74 10.48 -11.05
N ASN A 478 -7.78 9.61 -12.06
CA ASN A 478 -8.93 8.74 -12.34
C ASN A 478 -8.90 7.40 -11.55
N SER A 479 -7.84 7.15 -10.79
CA SER A 479 -7.68 5.91 -9.99
C SER A 479 -8.69 5.78 -8.86
N GLY A 480 -9.32 6.86 -8.41
CA GLY A 480 -10.22 6.81 -7.26
C GLY A 480 -9.51 6.63 -5.92
N ILE A 481 -8.17 6.74 -5.88
CA ILE A 481 -7.39 6.69 -4.65
C ILE A 481 -7.48 8.04 -3.95
N LEU A 482 -8.00 8.04 -2.73
CA LEU A 482 -8.18 9.24 -1.92
C LEU A 482 -7.46 9.16 -0.58
N ARG A 483 -7.40 7.97 0.02
CA ARG A 483 -6.94 7.73 1.39
C ARG A 483 -6.31 6.35 1.54
N PRO A 484 -5.42 6.14 2.51
CA PRO A 484 -4.96 4.80 2.89
C PRO A 484 -6.12 3.94 3.40
N PHE A 485 -5.97 2.64 3.23
CA PHE A 485 -6.87 1.65 3.80
C PHE A 485 -6.62 1.49 5.30
N SER A 486 -7.71 1.37 6.05
CA SER A 486 -7.68 0.94 7.45
C SER A 486 -8.38 -0.40 7.54
N GLY A 487 -7.65 -1.42 8.00
CA GLY A 487 -8.12 -2.81 8.00
C GLY A 487 -6.99 -3.81 7.86
N SER A 488 -7.36 -5.08 7.71
CA SER A 488 -6.42 -6.19 7.54
C SER A 488 -6.48 -6.77 6.12
N ILE A 489 -5.34 -7.17 5.56
CA ILE A 489 -5.29 -7.94 4.30
C ILE A 489 -4.56 -9.24 4.59
N GLN A 490 -5.23 -10.38 4.39
CA GLN A 490 -4.74 -11.71 4.78
C GLN A 490 -4.17 -12.50 3.61
N LYS A 491 -4.74 -12.34 2.41
CA LYS A 491 -4.39 -13.15 1.23
C LYS A 491 -4.39 -12.26 -0.01
N ILE A 492 -3.38 -12.43 -0.86
CA ILE A 492 -3.28 -11.80 -2.17
C ILE A 492 -2.79 -12.85 -3.16
N ILE A 493 -3.57 -13.13 -4.18
CA ILE A 493 -3.18 -13.98 -5.32
C ILE A 493 -3.22 -13.14 -6.59
N LEU A 494 -2.18 -13.25 -7.41
CA LEU A 494 -2.09 -12.67 -8.74
C LEU A 494 -1.82 -13.79 -9.77
N ASN A 495 -2.76 -14.03 -10.68
CA ASN A 495 -2.66 -15.07 -11.72
C ASN A 495 -2.20 -16.43 -11.14
N ASP A 496 -2.89 -16.90 -10.11
CA ASP A 496 -2.60 -18.15 -9.38
C ASP A 496 -1.31 -18.19 -8.54
N ARG A 497 -0.49 -17.14 -8.56
CA ARG A 497 0.67 -17.01 -7.65
C ARG A 497 0.26 -16.30 -6.37
N THR A 498 0.62 -16.88 -5.23
CA THR A 498 0.39 -16.23 -3.93
C THR A 498 1.51 -15.23 -3.66
N ILE A 499 1.14 -14.01 -3.26
CA ILE A 499 2.10 -13.01 -2.75
C ILE A 499 2.24 -13.25 -1.25
N ASP A 500 3.40 -13.73 -0.82
CA ASP A 500 3.70 -14.03 0.58
C ASP A 500 4.06 -12.75 1.33
N VAL A 501 3.22 -12.38 2.30
CA VAL A 501 3.38 -11.14 3.09
C VAL A 501 4.70 -11.06 3.89
N LYS A 502 5.37 -12.20 4.14
CA LYS A 502 6.66 -12.26 4.85
C LYS A 502 7.85 -12.18 3.91
N GLN A 503 7.71 -12.68 2.69
CA GLN A 503 8.84 -12.89 1.78
C GLN A 503 8.83 -11.94 0.58
N ASP A 504 7.65 -11.63 0.04
CA ASP A 504 7.52 -10.87 -1.20
C ASP A 504 7.40 -9.35 -0.96
N PHE A 505 7.02 -8.91 0.24
CA PHE A 505 7.01 -7.48 0.58
C PHE A 505 8.45 -6.95 0.64
N THR A 506 8.78 -6.04 -0.27
CA THR A 506 10.11 -5.42 -0.39
C THR A 506 10.20 -4.14 0.42
N PHE A 507 9.08 -3.44 0.63
CA PHE A 507 9.01 -2.22 1.40
C PHE A 507 7.67 -2.12 2.13
N GLY A 508 7.64 -1.32 3.19
CA GLY A 508 6.41 -1.02 3.90
C GLY A 508 6.64 0.00 5.00
N ILE A 509 5.58 0.73 5.33
CA ILE A 509 5.57 1.77 6.35
C ILE A 509 4.46 1.48 7.35
N ASN A 510 4.76 1.58 8.64
CA ASN A 510 3.81 1.53 9.76
C ASN A 510 2.86 0.34 9.70
N LEU A 511 3.37 -0.83 9.31
CA LEU A 511 2.61 -2.07 9.33
C LEU A 511 2.52 -2.59 10.76
N ALA A 512 1.41 -3.23 11.08
CA ALA A 512 1.24 -3.99 12.31
C ALA A 512 0.63 -5.36 12.00
N ASN A 513 0.55 -6.22 13.02
CA ASN A 513 -0.21 -7.45 12.90
C ASN A 513 -1.66 -7.23 13.34
N ALA A 514 -2.60 -7.74 12.55
CA ALA A 514 -3.97 -7.90 13.00
C ALA A 514 -4.04 -8.93 14.14
N ALA A 515 -5.01 -8.78 15.04
CA ALA A 515 -5.25 -9.77 16.09
C ALA A 515 -5.67 -11.11 15.46
N HIS A 516 -4.77 -12.10 15.48
CA HIS A 516 -4.99 -13.41 14.85
C HIS A 516 -4.06 -14.48 15.44
N PRO A 517 -4.51 -15.75 15.54
CA PRO A 517 -3.69 -16.84 16.11
C PRO A 517 -2.30 -17.00 15.47
N CYS A 518 -2.18 -16.90 14.14
CA CYS A 518 -0.89 -17.00 13.43
C CYS A 518 0.18 -16.00 13.88
N VAL A 519 -0.17 -14.90 14.55
CA VAL A 519 0.81 -13.95 15.10
C VAL A 519 1.64 -14.59 16.20
N THR A 520 1.04 -15.49 16.99
CA THR A 520 1.73 -16.24 18.05
C THR A 520 2.47 -17.48 17.54
N SER A 521 2.48 -17.71 16.22
CA SER A 521 3.10 -18.88 15.58
C SER A 521 2.67 -20.22 16.21
N PRO A 522 1.38 -20.59 16.12
CA PRO A 522 0.81 -21.73 16.86
C PRO A 522 1.23 -23.10 16.30
N CYS A 523 1.86 -23.16 15.12
CA CYS A 523 2.27 -24.41 14.50
C CYS A 523 3.66 -24.83 15.00
N ALA A 524 3.74 -25.99 15.64
CA ALA A 524 4.97 -26.58 16.17
C ALA A 524 5.86 -27.16 15.06
N ASN A 525 7.10 -27.53 15.42
CA ASN A 525 8.02 -28.32 14.60
C ASN A 525 8.31 -27.74 13.20
N GLY A 526 8.37 -26.43 13.08
CA GLY A 526 8.59 -25.75 11.78
C GLY A 526 7.37 -25.75 10.86
N GLY A 527 6.17 -26.06 11.40
CA GLY A 527 4.90 -25.92 10.71
C GLY A 527 4.62 -24.49 10.26
N THR A 528 4.00 -24.33 9.10
CA THR A 528 3.66 -23.01 8.55
C THR A 528 2.21 -22.68 8.89
N CYS A 529 1.96 -21.57 9.60
CA CYS A 529 0.59 -21.14 9.91
C CYS A 529 -0.04 -20.49 8.68
N VAL A 530 -1.13 -21.08 8.20
CA VAL A 530 -1.94 -20.59 7.09
C VAL A 530 -3.19 -19.94 7.68
N PRO A 531 -3.31 -18.60 7.63
CA PRO A 531 -4.46 -17.91 8.18
C PRO A 531 -5.73 -18.16 7.34
N LYS A 532 -6.87 -18.27 8.02
CA LYS A 532 -8.19 -18.58 7.45
C LYS A 532 -9.27 -17.73 8.12
N LYS A 533 -9.44 -16.49 7.64
CA LYS A 533 -10.32 -15.48 8.27
C LYS A 533 -9.95 -15.33 9.74
N ASP A 534 -10.84 -15.67 10.67
CA ASP A 534 -10.57 -15.62 12.12
C ASP A 534 -9.91 -16.90 12.68
N SER A 535 -9.80 -17.94 11.86
CA SER A 535 -9.22 -19.24 12.19
C SER A 535 -7.88 -19.45 11.48
N TYR A 536 -7.24 -20.59 11.70
CA TYR A 536 -6.00 -20.95 11.03
C TYR A 536 -5.92 -22.44 10.80
N GLU A 537 -5.06 -22.81 9.87
CA GLU A 537 -4.63 -24.18 9.63
C GLU A 537 -3.10 -24.22 9.66
N CYS A 538 -2.53 -25.35 10.05
CA CYS A 538 -1.09 -25.57 9.93
C CYS A 538 -0.76 -26.38 8.67
N ASP A 539 0.30 -25.98 7.98
CA ASP A 539 0.98 -26.77 6.94
C ASP A 539 2.16 -27.52 7.59
N CYS A 540 1.91 -28.78 7.96
CA CYS A 540 2.88 -29.59 8.69
C CYS A 540 3.97 -30.12 7.76
N PRO A 541 5.25 -30.04 8.17
CA PRO A 541 6.33 -30.68 7.43
C PRO A 541 6.22 -32.20 7.50
N LEU A 542 6.88 -32.89 6.57
CA LEU A 542 6.99 -34.34 6.56
C LEU A 542 7.48 -34.87 7.93
N GLY A 543 6.82 -35.90 8.45
CA GLY A 543 7.10 -36.47 9.77
C GLY A 543 6.28 -35.87 10.93
N PHE A 544 5.44 -34.86 10.68
CA PHE A 544 4.59 -34.24 11.70
C PHE A 544 3.12 -34.14 11.26
N ASP A 545 2.20 -34.34 12.20
CA ASP A 545 0.74 -34.20 12.02
C ASP A 545 0.09 -33.62 13.30
N GLY A 546 -1.24 -33.52 13.30
CA GLY A 546 -2.04 -32.88 14.32
C GLY A 546 -2.39 -31.45 13.93
N GLN A 547 -3.40 -30.90 14.61
CA GLN A 547 -3.92 -29.56 14.36
C GLN A 547 -2.83 -28.45 14.42
N HIS A 548 -1.78 -28.67 15.19
CA HIS A 548 -0.67 -27.75 15.40
C HIS A 548 0.69 -28.37 15.02
N CYS A 549 0.72 -29.44 14.23
CA CYS A 549 1.94 -30.19 13.89
C CYS A 549 2.71 -30.69 15.13
N GLN A 550 2.03 -30.83 16.27
CA GLN A 550 2.63 -31.18 17.56
C GLN A 550 2.86 -32.68 17.71
N LYS A 551 2.18 -33.50 16.89
CA LYS A 551 2.37 -34.94 16.89
C LYS A 551 3.53 -35.21 15.97
N GLU A 552 4.66 -35.60 16.55
CA GLU A 552 5.66 -36.32 15.80
C GLU A 552 4.97 -37.60 15.31
N CYS A 553 4.85 -37.71 14.00
CA CYS A 553 4.49 -38.96 13.39
C CYS A 553 5.75 -39.81 13.48
N GLY A 554 6.03 -40.41 14.66
CA GLY A 554 7.30 -41.07 15.01
C GLY A 554 7.65 -42.25 14.09
N SER A 555 7.74 -43.47 14.62
CA SER A 555 7.86 -44.69 13.79
C SER A 555 6.73 -44.90 12.77
N TYR A 556 5.68 -44.06 12.78
CA TYR A 556 4.47 -44.09 11.93
C TYR A 556 4.58 -43.26 10.63
N CYS A 557 5.70 -42.56 10.41
CA CYS A 557 6.01 -41.94 9.13
C CYS A 557 7.48 -42.18 8.72
N LEU A 558 8.39 -42.57 9.63
CA LEU A 558 9.83 -42.46 9.37
C LEU A 558 10.76 -43.59 9.90
N ASN A 559 10.30 -44.75 10.40
CA ASN A 559 11.11 -46.01 10.31
C ASN A 559 10.45 -47.31 10.85
N THR A 560 10.62 -48.36 10.03
CA THR A 560 10.97 -49.78 10.25
C THR A 560 10.36 -50.59 11.42
N ILE A 561 9.76 -51.74 11.06
CA ILE A 561 9.33 -52.90 11.88
C ILE A 561 7.88 -52.81 12.41
N THR A 562 6.91 -52.91 11.51
CA THR A 562 5.87 -53.97 11.53
C THR A 562 5.34 -54.14 10.10
N GLU A 563 4.90 -55.34 9.73
CA GLU A 563 4.60 -55.79 8.36
C GLU A 563 3.38 -55.12 7.66
N ALA A 564 3.10 -53.84 7.94
CA ALA A 564 2.09 -53.06 7.24
C ALA A 564 2.79 -51.94 6.45
N ILE A 565 2.75 -52.01 5.11
CA ILE A 565 3.15 -50.91 4.24
C ILE A 565 2.25 -49.72 4.58
N GLU A 566 2.76 -48.71 5.29
CA GLU A 566 1.97 -47.52 5.64
C GLU A 566 1.77 -46.64 4.41
N ILE A 567 0.50 -46.33 4.15
CA ILE A 567 0.04 -45.72 2.92
C ILE A 567 -0.16 -44.22 3.21
N PRO A 568 0.51 -43.28 2.52
CA PRO A 568 0.28 -41.87 2.76
C PRO A 568 -1.13 -41.44 2.31
N GLN A 569 -1.76 -40.62 3.14
CA GLN A 569 -2.99 -39.89 2.87
C GLN A 569 -2.66 -38.42 2.54
N PHE A 570 -3.32 -37.93 1.51
CA PHE A 570 -3.24 -36.57 0.99
C PHE A 570 -4.58 -35.86 1.22
N ILE A 571 -4.53 -34.59 1.59
CA ILE A 571 -5.70 -33.76 1.91
C ILE A 571 -5.92 -32.62 0.89
N GLY A 572 -5.43 -32.79 -0.34
CA GLY A 572 -5.62 -31.85 -1.45
C GLY A 572 -4.59 -30.71 -1.52
N ARG A 573 -4.04 -30.30 -0.37
CA ARG A 573 -2.85 -29.42 -0.27
C ARG A 573 -1.57 -30.16 0.14
N SER A 574 -1.66 -31.49 0.24
CA SER A 574 -0.52 -32.35 0.56
C SER A 574 0.30 -32.66 -0.67
N TYR A 575 1.59 -32.90 -0.47
CA TYR A 575 2.47 -33.39 -1.53
C TYR A 575 3.72 -34.04 -0.96
N LEU A 576 4.33 -34.90 -1.77
CA LEU A 576 5.67 -35.45 -1.57
C LEU A 576 6.55 -35.06 -2.76
N THR A 577 7.81 -34.74 -2.49
CA THR A 577 8.81 -34.41 -3.53
C THR A 577 9.96 -35.39 -3.51
N TYR A 578 10.43 -35.78 -4.68
CA TYR A 578 11.60 -36.65 -4.85
C TYR A 578 12.58 -36.00 -5.81
N ASP A 579 13.83 -35.85 -5.37
CA ASP A 579 14.94 -35.24 -6.11
C ASP A 579 16.07 -36.24 -6.43
N ASN A 580 15.96 -37.48 -5.93
CA ASN A 580 16.97 -38.51 -6.14
C ASN A 580 17.20 -38.79 -7.64
N PRO A 581 18.45 -38.64 -8.16
CA PRO A 581 18.75 -38.85 -9.58
C PRO A 581 18.30 -40.20 -10.14
N ASP A 582 18.28 -41.26 -9.32
CA ASP A 582 17.82 -42.59 -9.72
C ASP A 582 16.30 -42.66 -9.91
N ILE A 583 15.53 -41.93 -9.12
CA ILE A 583 14.08 -41.76 -9.31
C ILE A 583 13.84 -40.90 -10.55
N LEU A 584 14.52 -39.76 -10.62
CA LEU A 584 14.35 -38.78 -11.69
C LEU A 584 14.67 -39.35 -13.08
N LYS A 585 15.76 -40.11 -13.25
CA LYS A 585 16.11 -40.68 -14.55
C LYS A 585 15.07 -41.68 -15.09
N ARG A 586 14.29 -42.32 -14.20
CA ARG A 586 13.24 -43.30 -14.55
C ARG A 586 11.92 -42.65 -15.00
N VAL A 587 11.72 -41.38 -14.66
CA VAL A 587 10.58 -40.56 -15.09
C VAL A 587 11.02 -39.51 -16.12
N SER A 588 12.11 -39.77 -16.85
CA SER A 588 12.66 -38.92 -17.91
C SER A 588 13.08 -39.77 -19.12
N GLY A 589 13.58 -39.13 -20.18
CA GLY A 589 14.16 -39.83 -21.30
C GLY A 589 13.13 -40.39 -22.27
N THR A 590 13.42 -41.53 -22.91
CA THR A 590 12.57 -42.08 -23.98
C THR A 590 11.51 -43.05 -23.48
N ARG A 591 11.69 -43.64 -22.29
CA ARG A 591 10.76 -44.62 -21.72
C ARG A 591 10.40 -44.25 -20.29
N THR A 592 9.15 -44.44 -19.95
CA THR A 592 8.65 -44.22 -18.60
C THR A 592 7.61 -45.28 -18.29
N ASN A 593 7.72 -45.92 -17.14
CA ASN A 593 6.74 -46.89 -16.67
C ASN A 593 6.42 -46.57 -15.22
N VAL A 594 5.17 -46.23 -14.96
CA VAL A 594 4.66 -45.86 -13.65
C VAL A 594 3.54 -46.82 -13.32
N PHE A 595 3.67 -47.50 -12.19
CA PHE A 595 2.59 -48.23 -11.56
C PHE A 595 2.31 -47.59 -10.21
N MET A 596 1.04 -47.36 -9.89
CA MET A 596 0.61 -46.97 -8.55
C MET A 596 -0.79 -47.46 -8.27
N ARG A 597 -1.14 -47.52 -7.00
CA ARG A 597 -2.50 -47.68 -6.52
C ARG A 597 -2.98 -46.37 -5.91
N PHE A 598 -4.22 -46.00 -6.16
CA PHE A 598 -4.83 -44.84 -5.50
C PHE A 598 -6.24 -45.14 -5.01
N LYS A 599 -6.69 -44.36 -4.04
CA LYS A 599 -8.06 -44.37 -3.51
C LYS A 599 -8.50 -42.94 -3.24
N THR A 600 -9.71 -42.55 -3.67
CA THR A 600 -10.24 -41.19 -3.47
C THR A 600 -11.76 -41.18 -3.57
N THR A 601 -12.40 -40.17 -2.98
CA THR A 601 -13.83 -39.84 -3.18
C THR A 601 -14.03 -38.57 -4.01
N MET A 602 -12.94 -37.91 -4.42
CA MET A 602 -12.96 -36.69 -5.21
C MET A 602 -12.81 -36.99 -6.70
N LYS A 603 -13.57 -36.25 -7.52
CA LYS A 603 -13.53 -36.33 -8.99
C LYS A 603 -12.33 -35.62 -9.62
N GLU A 604 -11.62 -34.82 -8.85
CA GLU A 604 -10.45 -34.06 -9.28
C GLU A 604 -9.31 -34.24 -8.28
N GLY A 605 -8.09 -34.37 -8.79
CA GLY A 605 -6.89 -34.42 -7.96
C GLY A 605 -5.66 -34.84 -8.74
N LEU A 606 -4.58 -34.10 -8.56
CA LEU A 606 -3.28 -34.45 -9.12
C LEU A 606 -2.66 -35.63 -8.35
N LEU A 607 -2.31 -36.72 -9.07
CA LEU A 607 -1.64 -37.89 -8.48
C LEU A 607 -0.12 -37.80 -8.62
N MET A 608 0.35 -37.36 -9.77
CA MET A 608 1.77 -37.30 -10.10
C MET A 608 2.03 -36.17 -11.08
N TRP A 609 3.09 -35.41 -10.85
CA TRP A 609 3.55 -34.38 -11.77
C TRP A 609 5.07 -34.33 -11.85
N ARG A 610 5.57 -34.14 -13.06
CA ARG A 610 6.92 -33.67 -13.28
C ARG A 610 6.93 -32.86 -14.57
N GLY A 611 7.46 -31.64 -14.52
CA GLY A 611 7.49 -30.74 -15.67
C GLY A 611 8.27 -29.49 -15.34
N ASN A 612 8.60 -28.72 -16.38
CA ASN A 612 9.24 -27.42 -16.19
C ASN A 612 8.27 -26.44 -15.52
N SER A 613 8.78 -25.63 -14.60
CA SER A 613 8.03 -24.62 -13.85
C SER A 613 8.60 -23.21 -14.07
N PRO A 614 7.81 -22.22 -14.53
CA PRO A 614 6.41 -22.33 -14.97
C PRO A 614 6.28 -23.08 -16.31
N MET A 615 5.13 -23.72 -16.52
CA MET A 615 4.84 -24.50 -17.71
C MET A 615 4.55 -23.59 -18.91
N ARG A 616 5.32 -23.74 -20.00
CA ARG A 616 5.09 -23.08 -21.30
C ARG A 616 4.33 -24.03 -22.23
N PRO A 617 3.70 -23.57 -23.33
CA PRO A 617 2.93 -24.42 -24.24
C PRO A 617 3.69 -25.64 -24.79
N ASN A 618 5.00 -25.47 -25.00
CA ASN A 618 5.90 -26.52 -25.48
C ASN A 618 6.84 -27.04 -24.38
N SER A 619 6.56 -26.77 -23.10
CA SER A 619 7.35 -27.34 -22.01
C SER A 619 7.10 -28.84 -21.93
N ASP A 620 8.18 -29.59 -21.75
CA ASP A 620 8.10 -31.01 -21.45
C ASP A 620 7.49 -31.19 -20.06
N PHE A 621 6.54 -32.12 -19.97
CA PHE A 621 5.96 -32.56 -18.71
C PHE A 621 5.40 -33.97 -18.84
N ILE A 622 5.15 -34.59 -17.70
CA ILE A 622 4.43 -35.84 -17.56
C ILE A 622 3.58 -35.77 -16.29
N SER A 623 2.35 -36.24 -16.39
CA SER A 623 1.36 -36.12 -15.33
C SER A 623 0.40 -37.30 -15.31
N LEU A 624 -0.11 -37.58 -14.12
CA LEU A 624 -1.20 -38.50 -13.87
C LEU A 624 -2.16 -37.83 -12.89
N GLY A 625 -3.46 -37.88 -13.16
CA GLY A 625 -4.44 -37.27 -12.27
C GLY A 625 -5.87 -37.58 -12.66
N LEU A 626 -6.80 -37.06 -11.86
CA LEU A 626 -8.23 -37.16 -12.10
C LEU A 626 -8.79 -35.81 -12.52
N GLN A 627 -9.64 -35.82 -13.55
CA GLN A 627 -10.47 -34.68 -13.96
C GLN A 627 -11.87 -35.20 -14.29
N GLU A 628 -12.89 -34.53 -13.75
CA GLU A 628 -14.30 -34.92 -13.95
C GLU A 628 -14.61 -36.41 -13.63
N GLY A 629 -13.80 -37.04 -12.78
CA GLY A 629 -13.90 -38.45 -12.39
C GLY A 629 -13.20 -39.43 -13.33
N ALA A 630 -12.66 -38.98 -14.46
CA ALA A 630 -11.85 -39.77 -15.37
C ALA A 630 -10.37 -39.72 -14.99
N LEU A 631 -9.64 -40.82 -15.22
CA LEU A 631 -8.19 -40.86 -15.02
C LEU A 631 -7.48 -40.44 -16.30
N ILE A 632 -6.57 -39.48 -16.19
CA ILE A 632 -5.85 -38.89 -17.31
C ILE A 632 -4.36 -39.08 -17.12
N PHE A 633 -3.74 -39.71 -18.12
CA PHE A 633 -2.30 -39.74 -18.30
C PHE A 633 -1.91 -38.76 -19.40
N SER A 634 -1.18 -37.70 -19.05
CA SER A 634 -0.82 -36.65 -20.00
C SER A 634 0.66 -36.31 -19.98
N TYR A 635 1.24 -36.06 -21.16
CA TYR A 635 2.63 -35.67 -21.32
C TYR A 635 2.84 -34.82 -22.58
N ASN A 636 3.87 -33.98 -22.56
CA ASN A 636 4.35 -33.21 -23.71
C ASN A 636 5.85 -33.44 -23.85
N LEU A 637 6.31 -33.58 -25.10
CA LEU A 637 7.71 -33.81 -25.48
C LEU A 637 8.26 -32.63 -26.31
N GLY A 638 7.60 -31.47 -26.24
CA GLY A 638 7.98 -30.24 -26.94
C GLY A 638 7.25 -30.00 -28.26
N SER A 639 6.29 -30.84 -28.63
CA SER A 639 5.55 -30.74 -29.90
C SER A 639 4.02 -30.79 -29.75
N GLY A 640 3.54 -30.76 -28.51
CA GLY A 640 2.11 -30.79 -28.17
C GLY A 640 1.77 -31.91 -27.20
N ILE A 641 0.61 -31.77 -26.56
CA ILE A 641 0.17 -32.61 -25.44
C ILE A 641 -0.45 -33.90 -25.97
N ALA A 642 0.01 -35.04 -25.47
CA ALA A 642 -0.77 -36.27 -25.46
C ALA A 642 -1.62 -36.31 -24.20
N SER A 643 -2.90 -36.63 -24.34
CA SER A 643 -3.80 -36.89 -23.21
C SER A 643 -4.53 -38.20 -23.45
N ILE A 644 -4.36 -39.15 -22.52
CA ILE A 644 -4.96 -40.48 -22.60
C ILE A 644 -5.91 -40.63 -21.43
N THR A 645 -7.21 -40.60 -21.75
CA THR A 645 -8.28 -40.63 -20.75
C THR A 645 -8.86 -42.03 -20.63
N VAL A 646 -9.05 -42.49 -19.40
CA VAL A 646 -9.85 -43.65 -19.06
C VAL A 646 -11.06 -43.16 -18.27
N ASN A 647 -12.26 -43.43 -18.77
CA ASN A 647 -13.50 -43.13 -18.06
C ASN A 647 -13.85 -44.31 -17.15
N GLY A 648 -14.25 -44.03 -15.91
CA GLY A 648 -14.60 -45.05 -14.94
C GLY A 648 -15.09 -44.44 -13.63
N SER A 649 -15.45 -45.29 -12.66
CA SER A 649 -15.88 -44.85 -11.33
C SER A 649 -14.69 -44.84 -10.37
N PHE A 650 -13.75 -43.91 -10.58
CA PHE A 650 -12.48 -43.88 -9.81
C PHE A 650 -12.54 -43.04 -8.52
N SER A 651 -13.71 -42.48 -8.22
CA SER A 651 -13.99 -41.65 -7.04
C SER A 651 -14.95 -42.35 -6.07
N ASP A 652 -14.94 -43.69 -6.07
CA ASP A 652 -15.83 -44.54 -5.29
C ASP A 652 -15.30 -44.88 -3.87
N GLY A 653 -14.14 -44.33 -3.49
CA GLY A 653 -13.48 -44.62 -2.23
C GLY A 653 -12.84 -46.02 -2.14
N ARG A 654 -12.66 -46.71 -3.27
CA ARG A 654 -11.96 -48.01 -3.35
C ARG A 654 -10.57 -47.86 -3.95
N TRP A 655 -9.80 -48.94 -3.87
CA TRP A 655 -8.45 -48.99 -4.43
C TRP A 655 -8.51 -49.29 -5.93
N HIS A 656 -7.92 -48.42 -6.73
CA HIS A 656 -7.71 -48.60 -8.16
C HIS A 656 -6.24 -48.78 -8.46
N ARG A 657 -5.92 -49.66 -9.41
CA ARG A 657 -4.57 -49.91 -9.92
C ARG A 657 -4.41 -49.18 -11.25
N VAL A 658 -3.44 -48.29 -11.35
CA VAL A 658 -3.10 -47.61 -12.59
C VAL A 658 -1.69 -47.96 -13.02
N LYS A 659 -1.55 -48.31 -14.30
CA LYS A 659 -0.26 -48.50 -14.96
C LYS A 659 -0.19 -47.61 -16.20
N ALA A 660 0.71 -46.66 -16.18
CA ALA A 660 0.99 -45.74 -17.27
C ALA A 660 2.38 -46.05 -17.86
N VAL A 661 2.44 -46.30 -19.15
CA VAL A 661 3.66 -46.63 -19.89
C VAL A 661 3.80 -45.67 -21.05
N ARG A 662 4.98 -45.11 -21.24
CA ARG A 662 5.35 -44.32 -22.41
C ARG A 662 6.60 -44.92 -23.05
N ASP A 663 6.57 -45.13 -24.36
CA ASP A 663 7.73 -45.44 -25.19
C ASP A 663 7.79 -44.45 -26.36
N GLY A 664 8.73 -43.51 -26.27
CA GLY A 664 8.83 -42.38 -27.16
C GLY A 664 7.56 -41.53 -27.13
N GLN A 665 6.90 -41.45 -28.28
CA GLN A 665 5.65 -40.70 -28.46
C GLN A 665 4.42 -41.48 -27.99
N SER A 666 4.49 -42.81 -27.99
CA SER A 666 3.34 -43.67 -27.73
C SER A 666 3.18 -43.86 -26.23
N GLY A 667 1.98 -43.61 -25.74
CA GLY A 667 1.57 -43.81 -24.36
C GLY A 667 0.49 -44.89 -24.29
N LYS A 668 0.46 -45.58 -23.16
CA LYS A 668 -0.55 -46.58 -22.82
C LYS A 668 -0.90 -46.43 -21.35
N VAL A 669 -2.18 -46.38 -21.02
CA VAL A 669 -2.66 -46.40 -19.65
C VAL A 669 -3.67 -47.53 -19.47
N THR A 670 -3.59 -48.23 -18.36
CA THR A 670 -4.55 -49.24 -17.92
C THR A 670 -4.96 -48.92 -16.51
N VAL A 671 -6.27 -48.90 -16.25
CA VAL A 671 -6.84 -48.72 -14.91
C VAL A 671 -7.72 -49.92 -14.61
N ASP A 672 -7.40 -50.65 -13.56
CA ASP A 672 -8.02 -51.93 -13.20
C ASP A 672 -8.23 -52.83 -14.45
N ASP A 673 -9.48 -53.24 -14.68
CA ASP A 673 -9.89 -54.10 -15.79
C ASP A 673 -10.63 -53.32 -16.90
N TYR A 674 -10.57 -51.98 -16.91
CA TYR A 674 -11.23 -51.11 -17.91
C TYR A 674 -10.56 -51.16 -19.31
N GLY A 675 -9.59 -52.06 -19.50
CA GLY A 675 -8.82 -52.21 -20.72
C GLY A 675 -7.76 -51.13 -20.91
N ALA A 676 -6.85 -51.38 -21.86
CA ALA A 676 -5.80 -50.43 -22.18
C ALA A 676 -6.29 -49.34 -23.12
N ARG A 677 -5.99 -48.09 -22.79
CA ARG A 677 -6.11 -46.95 -23.70
C ARG A 677 -4.73 -46.51 -24.15
N THR A 678 -4.60 -46.17 -25.42
CA THR A 678 -3.35 -45.70 -26.02
C THR A 678 -3.54 -44.33 -26.62
N GLY A 679 -2.46 -43.59 -26.70
CA GLY A 679 -2.41 -42.27 -27.33
C GLY A 679 -1.00 -41.97 -27.77
N LYS A 680 -0.84 -40.90 -28.53
CA LYS A 680 0.46 -40.54 -29.10
C LYS A 680 0.63 -39.03 -29.09
N SER A 681 1.78 -38.56 -28.63
CA SER A 681 2.10 -37.13 -28.71
C SER A 681 2.37 -36.73 -30.17
N PRO A 682 1.90 -35.55 -30.61
CA PRO A 682 2.17 -35.05 -31.95
C PRO A 682 3.66 -34.73 -32.17
N GLY A 683 4.05 -34.56 -33.44
CA GLY A 683 5.42 -34.19 -33.84
C GLY A 683 6.39 -35.37 -33.99
N LYS A 684 7.70 -35.09 -33.91
CA LYS A 684 8.80 -36.07 -34.05
C LYS A 684 9.61 -36.31 -32.77
N MET A 685 9.39 -35.47 -31.75
CA MET A 685 10.11 -35.57 -30.48
C MET A 685 9.70 -36.84 -29.73
N ARG A 686 10.67 -37.56 -29.16
CA ARG A 686 10.47 -38.82 -28.42
C ARG A 686 10.98 -38.76 -26.98
N GLN A 687 11.86 -37.81 -26.69
CA GLN A 687 12.55 -37.72 -25.42
C GLN A 687 11.87 -36.70 -24.52
N LEU A 688 11.71 -37.05 -23.25
CA LEU A 688 11.18 -36.19 -22.21
C LEU A 688 12.36 -35.55 -21.48
N ASN A 689 12.57 -34.26 -21.71
CA ASN A 689 13.66 -33.45 -21.17
C ASN A 689 13.12 -32.48 -20.11
N ILE A 690 13.02 -32.97 -18.88
CA ILE A 690 12.53 -32.20 -17.75
C ILE A 690 13.63 -32.04 -16.71
N ASN A 691 13.78 -30.82 -16.20
CA ASN A 691 14.59 -30.52 -15.04
C ASN A 691 13.65 -30.20 -13.86
N GLY A 692 13.91 -30.76 -12.69
CA GLY A 692 13.09 -30.58 -11.49
C GLY A 692 12.55 -31.89 -10.92
N ASP A 693 11.97 -31.76 -9.72
CA ASP A 693 11.58 -32.86 -8.85
C ASP A 693 10.34 -33.60 -9.38
N LEU A 694 10.17 -34.83 -8.90
CA LEU A 694 8.94 -35.58 -9.03
C LEU A 694 8.00 -35.22 -7.88
N TYR A 695 6.79 -34.78 -8.20
CA TYR A 695 5.73 -34.50 -7.24
C TYR A 695 4.71 -35.63 -7.22
N VAL A 696 4.30 -36.05 -6.03
CA VAL A 696 3.27 -37.08 -5.82
C VAL A 696 2.18 -36.56 -4.88
N GLY A 697 0.92 -36.77 -5.27
CA GLY A 697 -0.28 -36.39 -4.52
C GLY A 697 -0.66 -34.90 -4.56
N GLY A 698 0.20 -34.02 -5.06
CA GLY A 698 -0.06 -32.59 -5.18
C GLY A 698 1.23 -31.80 -5.39
N MET A 699 1.17 -30.47 -5.28
CA MET A 699 2.33 -29.57 -5.20
C MET A 699 1.91 -28.19 -4.64
N LYS A 700 2.85 -27.29 -4.36
CA LYS A 700 2.54 -25.87 -4.11
C LYS A 700 2.08 -25.20 -5.41
N GLU A 701 1.12 -24.27 -5.35
CA GLU A 701 0.65 -23.48 -6.51
C GLU A 701 0.29 -24.34 -7.75
N ILE A 702 -0.52 -25.39 -7.53
CA ILE A 702 -0.87 -26.41 -8.54
C ILE A 702 -1.42 -25.79 -9.84
N ALA A 703 -2.32 -24.82 -9.72
CA ALA A 703 -2.92 -24.15 -10.87
C ALA A 703 -1.87 -23.45 -11.74
N LEU A 704 -0.88 -22.80 -11.12
CA LEU A 704 0.22 -22.13 -11.83
C LEU A 704 1.13 -23.14 -12.55
N HIS A 705 1.57 -24.18 -11.85
CA HIS A 705 2.55 -25.13 -12.39
C HIS A 705 1.97 -26.11 -13.40
N THR A 706 0.66 -26.33 -13.37
CA THR A 706 -0.04 -27.24 -14.30
C THR A 706 -0.81 -26.50 -15.40
N ASN A 707 -0.67 -25.17 -15.49
CA ASN A 707 -1.45 -24.32 -16.41
C ASN A 707 -2.96 -24.59 -16.30
N ARG A 708 -3.46 -24.59 -15.05
CA ARG A 708 -4.84 -24.87 -14.64
C ARG A 708 -5.39 -26.23 -15.08
N GLN A 709 -4.55 -27.18 -15.50
CA GLN A 709 -5.00 -28.57 -15.70
C GLN A 709 -5.48 -29.19 -14.39
N TYR A 710 -4.85 -28.82 -13.27
CA TYR A 710 -5.28 -29.25 -11.94
C TYR A 710 -5.38 -28.04 -11.02
N LEU A 711 -6.45 -27.98 -10.23
CA LEU A 711 -6.67 -26.91 -9.24
C LEU A 711 -6.34 -27.35 -7.81
N ARG A 712 -6.23 -28.67 -7.58
CA ARG A 712 -5.97 -29.27 -6.28
C ARG A 712 -5.17 -30.57 -6.41
N GLY A 713 -4.52 -30.95 -5.32
CA GLY A 713 -3.90 -32.27 -5.16
C GLY A 713 -4.95 -33.33 -4.88
N LEU A 714 -4.49 -34.57 -4.73
CA LEU A 714 -5.30 -35.69 -4.30
C LEU A 714 -5.87 -35.46 -2.89
N VAL A 715 -7.16 -35.74 -2.71
CA VAL A 715 -7.77 -35.98 -1.39
C VAL A 715 -8.04 -37.48 -1.31
N GLY A 716 -7.14 -38.23 -0.70
CA GLY A 716 -7.14 -39.69 -0.82
C GLY A 716 -5.80 -40.31 -0.48
N CYS A 717 -5.54 -41.50 -0.97
CA CYS A 717 -4.34 -42.27 -0.64
C CYS A 717 -3.63 -42.78 -1.88
N ILE A 718 -2.29 -42.88 -1.81
CA ILE A 718 -1.46 -43.49 -2.85
C ILE A 718 -0.65 -44.62 -2.20
N SER A 719 -0.58 -45.79 -2.84
CA SER A 719 0.29 -46.88 -2.41
C SER A 719 0.96 -47.56 -3.60
N HIS A 720 1.99 -48.37 -3.31
CA HIS A 720 2.66 -49.22 -4.31
C HIS A 720 3.17 -48.45 -5.54
N LEU A 721 3.88 -47.32 -5.34
CA LEU A 721 4.50 -46.58 -6.44
C LEU A 721 5.73 -47.34 -6.94
N THR A 722 5.71 -47.80 -8.19
CA THR A 722 6.83 -48.49 -8.83
C THR A 722 7.18 -47.83 -10.15
N LEU A 723 8.47 -47.56 -10.36
CA LEU A 723 9.03 -46.97 -11.57
C LEU A 723 9.85 -48.00 -12.35
N SER A 724 9.86 -47.89 -13.68
CA SER A 724 10.64 -48.78 -14.57
C SER A 724 10.39 -50.28 -14.40
N THR A 725 9.26 -50.67 -13.81
CA THR A 725 8.83 -52.04 -13.46
C THR A 725 9.55 -52.72 -12.30
N ASP A 726 10.72 -52.23 -11.90
CA ASP A 726 11.61 -52.89 -10.95
C ASP A 726 11.93 -52.03 -9.72
N TYR A 727 11.72 -50.71 -9.80
CA TYR A 727 12.11 -49.79 -8.74
C TYR A 727 10.91 -49.36 -7.90
N HIS A 728 10.74 -50.01 -6.76
CA HIS A 728 9.70 -49.65 -5.78
C HIS A 728 10.14 -48.42 -4.97
N ILE A 729 9.27 -47.41 -4.88
CA ILE A 729 9.51 -46.21 -4.08
C ILE A 729 8.83 -46.39 -2.72
N SER A 730 9.60 -46.27 -1.64
CA SER A 730 9.08 -46.05 -0.30
C SER A 730 8.57 -44.62 -0.22
N LEU A 731 7.24 -44.43 -0.31
CA LEU A 731 6.65 -43.11 -0.55
C LEU A 731 7.06 -42.05 0.49
N VAL A 732 7.30 -42.44 1.74
CA VAL A 732 7.69 -41.47 2.78
C VAL A 732 9.20 -41.47 3.01
N GLU A 733 9.86 -42.64 3.04
CA GLU A 733 11.29 -42.74 3.35
C GLU A 733 12.18 -42.23 2.20
N ASP A 734 11.78 -42.43 0.94
CA ASP A 734 12.53 -41.95 -0.22
C ASP A 734 12.23 -40.48 -0.56
N ALA A 735 11.23 -39.87 0.09
CA ALA A 735 10.83 -38.50 -0.19
C ALA A 735 11.86 -37.50 0.38
N ALA A 736 12.29 -36.56 -0.44
CA ALA A 736 13.18 -35.48 -0.04
C ALA A 736 12.47 -34.46 0.86
N ASN A 737 11.18 -34.24 0.62
CA ASN A 737 10.34 -33.34 1.42
C ASN A 737 8.85 -33.69 1.23
N GLY A 738 7.99 -33.13 2.07
CA GLY A 738 6.55 -33.24 1.95
C GLY A 738 5.81 -32.27 2.85
N LYS A 739 4.54 -32.08 2.55
CA LYS A 739 3.61 -31.27 3.36
C LYS A 739 2.31 -32.02 3.61
N ASN A 740 1.80 -31.91 4.83
CA ASN A 740 0.48 -32.41 5.26
C ASN A 740 0.26 -33.90 4.93
N ILE A 741 1.26 -34.74 5.19
CA ILE A 741 1.18 -36.17 4.90
C ILE A 741 0.69 -36.91 6.14
N ASN A 742 -0.47 -37.55 6.01
CA ASN A 742 -1.10 -38.31 7.09
C ASN A 742 -1.05 -39.80 6.76
N THR A 743 -1.43 -40.67 7.70
CA THR A 743 -1.54 -42.12 7.47
C THR A 743 -2.91 -42.50 6.94
N CYS A 744 -2.95 -43.24 5.85
CA CYS A 744 -4.18 -43.79 5.28
C CYS A 744 -4.57 -45.07 6.05
N GLY A 745 -5.58 -44.96 6.93
CA GLY A 745 -6.07 -46.06 7.78
C GLY A 745 -7.59 -46.07 7.92
N THR A 746 -8.14 -47.26 8.16
CA THR A 746 -9.57 -47.64 8.04
C THR A 746 -10.52 -46.77 8.87
N LYS A 747 -11.24 -45.87 8.20
CA LYS A 747 -12.63 -45.56 8.57
C LYS A 747 -13.54 -45.98 7.43
#